data_AF-Q7TMC7-F1
#
_entry.id   AF-Q7TMC7-F1
#
_cell.length_a   1.000
_cell.length_b   1.000
_cell.length_c   1.000
_cell.angle_alpha   90.00
_cell.angle_beta   90.00
_cell.angle_gamma   90.00
#
_symmetry.space_group_name_H-M   'P 1'
#
loop_
_entity.id
_entity.type
_entity.pdbx_description
1 polymer ?
#
loop_
_entity_poly.entity_id
_entity_poly.type
_entity_poly.pdbx_seq_one_letter_code
_entity_poly.pdbx_strand_id
1 'polypeptide(L)'
;MRFAVGALLACAALGLCLAVPDKTVKWCAVSEHENTKCISFRDHMKTVLPADGPRLACVKKTSYQDCIKAISGGEADAITLDGGWVYDAGLTPNNLKPVAAEFYGSLEHPQTHYLAVAVVKKGTDFQLNQLQGKKSCHTGLGRSAGWIIPIGLLFCNLPEPRKPLEKDPVAFPQLCQLCPGCGCSPTQPFFGYVGAFKCLRDGGGDVAFVKHTTIFEVLPQKADRDQYELLCLDNTRKPVDQYEDCYLARIPSHAVVARNGDGKEDLIWEILKVAQEHFGKGKSKDFQLFGSPLGKDLLFKDSAFGLLRVPPRMDYRLYLGHSYVTAIRNQREGVCPEGSIDSAPVKWCALSHQERAKCDEWSVSSNGQIECESAESTEDCIDKIVNGEADAMSLDGGHAYIAGQCGLVPVMAENYDISSCTNPQSDVFPKGYYAVAVVKASDSSINWNNLKGKKSCHTGVDRTAGWNIPMGLLFSRINHCKFDEFFSQGCAPGYKKNSTLCDLCIGPAKCAPNNREGYNGYTGAFQCLVEKGDVAFVKHQTVLENTNGKNTAAWAKDLKQEDFQLLCPDGTKKPVTEFATCHLAQAPNHVVVSRKEKAARVSTVLTAQKDLFWKGDKDCTGNFCLFRSSTKDLLFRDDTKCLTKLPEGTTYEEYLGAEYLQAVGNIRKCSTSPVITPKNYNSRDAQRPAAAWSLGPRIFGDPGRPRTSFMASANTRRVGDGAGGAFQPYLDSLRQELQQRDPTLLSVAVAVLAVLLTLVFWKFIWSRKSSQRAVLFVGLCDSGKTLLFVRLLTGQYRDTQTSITDSSAIYKVNNNRGNSLTLIDLPGHESLRLQFLDRFKSSARAVVFVVDSATFQREVKDVAEFLYQVLIDSMALKNTPAFLVACNKQDIAMAKSAKLIQQQLEKELNTLRVTRSAAPSTLDSSSTAPAQLGKKGKEFEFSQLPLKVEFLECSAKGGRGDAGSADVQDLEKWLAKIA
;
A
#
# COMPACT_ATOMS: atom_id res chain seq x y z
N MET A 1 -10.99 -47.13 -34.58
CA MET A 1 -10.55 -46.27 -33.44
C MET A 1 -9.58 -45.15 -33.79
N ARG A 2 -9.25 -44.88 -35.07
CA ARG A 2 -8.32 -43.77 -35.43
C ARG A 2 -9.01 -42.41 -35.71
N PHE A 3 -10.32 -42.40 -35.99
CA PHE A 3 -11.08 -41.17 -36.21
C PHE A 3 -11.62 -40.51 -34.93
N ALA A 4 -11.77 -41.26 -33.83
CA ALA A 4 -12.25 -40.71 -32.56
C ALA A 4 -11.17 -39.92 -31.80
N VAL A 5 -9.89 -40.29 -31.94
CA VAL A 5 -8.78 -39.65 -31.24
C VAL A 5 -8.41 -38.30 -31.88
N GLY A 6 -8.58 -38.17 -33.20
CA GLY A 6 -8.37 -36.89 -33.91
C GLY A 6 -9.40 -35.82 -33.54
N ALA A 7 -10.66 -36.21 -33.32
CA ALA A 7 -11.72 -35.30 -32.86
C ALA A 7 -11.52 -34.87 -31.40
N LEU A 8 -11.07 -35.78 -30.53
CA LEU A 8 -10.75 -35.47 -29.13
C LEU A 8 -9.52 -34.56 -28.97
N LEU A 9 -8.51 -34.71 -29.83
CA LEU A 9 -7.33 -33.83 -29.84
C LEU A 9 -7.63 -32.44 -30.42
N ALA A 10 -8.54 -32.32 -31.39
CA ALA A 10 -9.03 -31.02 -31.87
C ALA A 10 -9.84 -30.29 -30.77
N CYS A 11 -10.67 -31.01 -30.01
CA CYS A 11 -11.39 -30.44 -28.87
C CYS A 11 -10.46 -30.07 -27.69
N ALA A 12 -9.36 -30.81 -27.48
CA ALA A 12 -8.37 -30.47 -26.45
C ALA A 12 -7.49 -29.26 -26.84
N ALA A 13 -7.16 -29.10 -28.12
CA ALA A 13 -6.45 -27.92 -28.61
C ALA A 13 -7.34 -26.66 -28.65
N LEU A 14 -8.65 -26.82 -28.85
CA LEU A 14 -9.63 -25.74 -28.71
C LEU A 14 -9.98 -25.45 -27.24
N GLY A 15 -9.92 -26.44 -26.35
CA GLY A 15 -10.17 -26.27 -24.90
C GLY A 15 -9.01 -25.64 -24.12
N LEU A 16 -7.82 -25.58 -24.71
CA LEU A 16 -6.64 -24.86 -24.20
C LEU A 16 -6.43 -23.50 -24.87
N CYS A 17 -7.32 -23.09 -25.77
CA CYS A 17 -7.39 -21.73 -26.28
C CYS A 17 -8.48 -20.94 -25.55
N LEU A 18 -8.03 -19.96 -24.77
CA LEU A 18 -8.81 -18.86 -24.19
C LEU A 18 -9.68 -19.20 -22.97
N ALA A 19 -9.06 -19.43 -21.81
CA ALA A 19 -9.62 -18.82 -20.60
C ALA A 19 -9.46 -17.31 -20.76
N VAL A 20 -10.38 -16.68 -21.49
CA VAL A 20 -10.47 -15.21 -21.55
C VAL A 20 -10.70 -14.76 -20.12
N PRO A 21 -9.86 -13.89 -19.54
CA PRO A 21 -10.13 -13.35 -18.21
C PRO A 21 -11.55 -12.77 -18.19
N ASP A 22 -12.37 -13.15 -17.21
CA ASP A 22 -13.74 -12.66 -17.10
C ASP A 22 -13.72 -11.13 -16.96
N LYS A 23 -14.01 -10.44 -18.07
CA LYS A 23 -14.07 -8.98 -18.16
C LYS A 23 -15.43 -8.42 -17.72
N THR A 24 -16.20 -9.17 -16.95
CA THR A 24 -17.49 -8.68 -16.41
C THR A 24 -17.29 -8.02 -15.06
N VAL A 25 -17.78 -6.80 -14.88
CA VAL A 25 -17.86 -6.10 -13.58
C VAL A 25 -19.29 -6.24 -13.05
N LYS A 26 -19.43 -6.83 -11.87
CA LYS A 26 -20.70 -7.01 -11.16
C LYS A 26 -20.97 -5.83 -10.22
N TRP A 27 -21.84 -4.92 -10.62
CA TRP A 27 -22.22 -3.75 -9.83
C TRP A 27 -23.31 -4.08 -8.81
N CYS A 28 -23.12 -3.73 -7.55
CA CYS A 28 -24.10 -3.98 -6.51
C CYS A 28 -25.14 -2.83 -6.40
N ALA A 29 -26.42 -3.18 -6.30
CA ALA A 29 -27.53 -2.24 -6.14
C ALA A 29 -28.37 -2.61 -4.89
N VAL A 30 -28.76 -1.62 -4.08
CA VAL A 30 -29.43 -1.85 -2.78
C VAL A 30 -30.95 -1.68 -2.81
N SER A 31 -31.51 -1.08 -3.87
CA SER A 31 -32.96 -0.88 -4.02
C SER A 31 -33.49 -1.36 -5.38
N GLU A 32 -34.81 -1.51 -5.50
CA GLU A 32 -35.44 -1.87 -6.79
C GLU A 32 -35.21 -0.79 -7.86
N HIS A 33 -35.33 0.48 -7.49
CA HIS A 33 -35.08 1.59 -8.41
C HIS A 33 -33.61 1.64 -8.85
N GLU A 34 -32.69 1.35 -7.94
CA GLU A 34 -31.26 1.32 -8.25
C GLU A 34 -30.89 0.11 -9.12
N ASN A 35 -31.47 -1.06 -8.85
CA ASN A 35 -31.29 -2.26 -9.69
C ASN A 35 -31.82 -2.03 -11.11
N THR A 36 -32.98 -1.38 -11.22
CA THR A 36 -33.56 -0.98 -12.52
C THR A 36 -32.63 -0.01 -13.27
N LYS A 37 -32.07 0.98 -12.57
CA LYS A 37 -31.08 1.90 -13.16
C LYS A 37 -29.80 1.17 -13.56
N CYS A 38 -29.33 0.20 -12.78
CA CYS A 38 -28.15 -0.62 -13.11
C CYS A 38 -28.37 -1.44 -14.38
N ILE A 39 -29.53 -2.07 -14.52
CA ILE A 39 -29.89 -2.84 -15.72
C ILE A 39 -29.89 -1.93 -16.96
N SER A 40 -30.50 -0.75 -16.84
CA SER A 40 -30.46 0.25 -17.91
C SER A 40 -29.02 0.69 -18.23
N PHE A 41 -28.19 0.92 -17.20
CA PHE A 41 -26.79 1.27 -17.36
C PHE A 41 -26.02 0.20 -18.13
N ARG A 42 -26.21 -1.08 -17.77
CA ARG A 42 -25.60 -2.23 -18.48
C ARG A 42 -25.98 -2.24 -19.96
N ASP A 43 -27.27 -2.10 -20.27
CA ASP A 43 -27.78 -2.27 -21.62
C ASP A 43 -27.28 -1.13 -22.54
N HIS A 44 -27.19 0.10 -22.02
CA HIS A 44 -26.60 1.22 -22.74
C HIS A 44 -25.08 1.06 -22.91
N MET A 45 -24.36 0.59 -21.88
CA MET A 45 -22.91 0.35 -21.99
C MET A 45 -22.57 -0.70 -23.04
N LYS A 46 -23.42 -1.72 -23.24
CA LYS A 46 -23.25 -2.73 -24.29
C LYS A 46 -23.21 -2.13 -25.70
N THR A 47 -23.80 -0.96 -25.91
CA THR A 47 -23.83 -0.29 -27.22
C THR A 47 -22.58 0.53 -27.53
N VAL A 48 -21.86 0.98 -26.49
CA VAL A 48 -20.68 1.85 -26.61
C VAL A 48 -19.36 1.13 -26.35
N LEU A 49 -19.40 -0.02 -25.65
CA LEU A 49 -18.22 -0.85 -25.42
C LEU A 49 -17.97 -1.80 -26.60
N PRO A 50 -16.70 -2.07 -26.94
CA PRO A 50 -16.38 -3.02 -27.99
C PRO A 50 -16.81 -4.44 -27.60
N ALA A 51 -17.07 -5.29 -28.60
CA ALA A 51 -17.64 -6.63 -28.38
C ALA A 51 -16.76 -7.55 -27.49
N ASP A 52 -15.45 -7.34 -27.53
CA ASP A 52 -14.39 -7.99 -26.75
C ASP A 52 -13.93 -7.16 -25.53
N GLY A 53 -14.60 -6.03 -25.28
CA GLY A 53 -14.37 -5.13 -24.16
C GLY A 53 -15.00 -5.60 -22.83
N PRO A 54 -14.88 -4.76 -21.78
CA PRO A 54 -15.53 -5.01 -20.51
C PRO A 54 -17.05 -5.15 -20.63
N ARG A 55 -17.67 -5.88 -19.69
CA ARG A 55 -19.12 -6.02 -19.57
C ARG A 55 -19.58 -5.61 -18.17
N LEU A 56 -20.81 -5.13 -18.08
CA LEU A 56 -21.44 -4.82 -16.80
C LEU A 56 -22.49 -5.88 -16.45
N ALA A 57 -22.62 -6.22 -15.19
CA ALA A 57 -23.70 -7.03 -14.62
C ALA A 57 -24.20 -6.38 -13.34
N CYS A 58 -25.42 -6.72 -12.91
CA CYS A 58 -26.06 -6.12 -11.73
C CYS A 58 -26.35 -7.18 -10.69
N VAL A 59 -26.01 -6.91 -9.44
CA VAL A 59 -26.26 -7.76 -8.27
C VAL A 59 -27.12 -6.99 -7.29
N LYS A 60 -28.36 -7.42 -7.07
CA LYS A 60 -29.25 -6.79 -6.11
C LYS A 60 -29.01 -7.34 -4.70
N LYS A 61 -28.88 -6.46 -3.72
CA LYS A 61 -28.87 -6.76 -2.28
C LYS A 61 -29.84 -5.84 -1.54
N THR A 62 -29.96 -6.02 -0.23
CA THR A 62 -30.93 -5.34 0.63
C THR A 62 -30.35 -4.14 1.40
N SER A 63 -29.03 -4.05 1.49
CA SER A 63 -28.34 -2.98 2.21
C SER A 63 -26.92 -2.75 1.69
N TYR A 64 -26.33 -1.59 2.03
CA TYR A 64 -24.91 -1.32 1.73
C TYR A 64 -23.99 -2.35 2.40
N GLN A 65 -24.31 -2.79 3.61
CA GLN A 65 -23.53 -3.80 4.33
C GLN A 65 -23.55 -5.16 3.62
N ASP A 66 -24.68 -5.55 3.05
CA ASP A 66 -24.79 -6.78 2.25
C ASP A 66 -24.00 -6.67 0.95
N CYS A 67 -23.98 -5.49 0.32
CA CYS A 67 -23.13 -5.25 -0.85
C CYS A 67 -21.64 -5.28 -0.50
N ILE A 68 -21.21 -4.70 0.62
CA ILE A 68 -19.82 -4.76 1.09
C ILE A 68 -19.40 -6.23 1.28
N LYS A 69 -20.23 -7.03 1.96
CA LYS A 69 -19.98 -8.47 2.16
C LYS A 69 -19.97 -9.23 0.83
N ALA A 70 -20.88 -8.91 -0.09
CA ALA A 70 -20.94 -9.53 -1.41
C ALA A 70 -19.69 -9.23 -2.25
N ILE A 71 -19.14 -8.02 -2.15
CA ILE A 71 -17.89 -7.67 -2.83
C ILE A 71 -16.72 -8.39 -2.18
N SER A 72 -16.62 -8.38 -0.85
CA SER A 72 -15.58 -9.12 -0.12
C SER A 72 -15.60 -10.62 -0.44
N GLY A 73 -16.80 -11.23 -0.51
CA GLY A 73 -17.00 -12.63 -0.86
C GLY A 73 -16.94 -12.98 -2.35
N GLY A 74 -16.63 -12.04 -3.24
CA GLY A 74 -16.52 -12.29 -4.69
C GLY A 74 -17.85 -12.40 -5.47
N GLU A 75 -18.99 -12.23 -4.80
CA GLU A 75 -20.32 -12.24 -5.43
C GLU A 75 -20.56 -10.99 -6.30
N ALA A 76 -20.08 -9.83 -5.84
CA ALA A 76 -20.08 -8.56 -6.57
C ALA A 76 -18.65 -8.01 -6.71
N ASP A 77 -18.46 -6.95 -7.50
CA ASP A 77 -17.14 -6.36 -7.77
C ASP A 77 -17.05 -4.88 -7.35
N ALA A 78 -18.14 -4.12 -7.44
CA ALA A 78 -18.14 -2.68 -7.15
C ALA A 78 -19.44 -2.16 -6.56
N ILE A 79 -19.34 -1.14 -5.71
CA ILE A 79 -20.45 -0.30 -5.24
C ILE A 79 -19.93 1.10 -4.88
N THR A 80 -20.76 2.12 -5.04
CA THR A 80 -20.49 3.48 -4.57
C THR A 80 -20.92 3.66 -3.12
N LEU A 81 -20.03 4.14 -2.26
CA LEU A 81 -20.24 4.30 -0.81
C LEU A 81 -19.90 5.72 -0.34
N ASP A 82 -20.65 6.21 0.66
CA ASP A 82 -20.28 7.40 1.43
C ASP A 82 -19.08 7.12 2.35
N GLY A 83 -18.38 8.17 2.80
CA GLY A 83 -17.15 8.04 3.60
C GLY A 83 -17.32 7.17 4.87
N GLY A 84 -18.49 7.21 5.52
CA GLY A 84 -18.76 6.31 6.65
C GLY A 84 -18.74 4.82 6.27
N TRP A 85 -19.34 4.48 5.13
CA TRP A 85 -19.36 3.11 4.62
C TRP A 85 -18.03 2.68 3.99
N VAL A 86 -17.26 3.63 3.44
CA VAL A 86 -15.88 3.36 2.98
C VAL A 86 -15.00 2.90 4.14
N TYR A 87 -15.18 3.47 5.34
CA TYR A 87 -14.49 3.01 6.55
C TYR A 87 -14.83 1.54 6.82
N ASP A 88 -16.12 1.19 6.87
CA ASP A 88 -16.60 -0.17 7.15
C ASP A 88 -16.17 -1.20 6.10
N ALA A 89 -16.15 -0.76 4.83
CA ALA A 89 -15.68 -1.55 3.72
C ALA A 89 -14.17 -1.84 3.82
N GLY A 90 -13.39 -0.92 4.38
CA GLY A 90 -11.95 -1.07 4.56
C GLY A 90 -11.52 -1.91 5.77
N LEU A 91 -12.40 -2.10 6.75
CA LEU A 91 -12.11 -2.91 7.94
C LEU A 91 -12.04 -4.41 7.61
N THR A 92 -11.24 -5.15 8.38
CA THR A 92 -11.24 -6.61 8.39
C THR A 92 -12.61 -7.13 8.85
N PRO A 93 -13.18 -8.17 8.20
CA PRO A 93 -12.61 -8.99 7.12
C PRO A 93 -12.88 -8.47 5.69
N ASN A 94 -13.55 -7.32 5.52
CA ASN A 94 -13.97 -6.85 4.19
C ASN A 94 -12.80 -6.44 3.30
N ASN A 95 -11.81 -5.71 3.85
CA ASN A 95 -10.55 -5.32 3.19
C ASN A 95 -10.73 -4.69 1.79
N LEU A 96 -11.80 -3.91 1.60
CA LEU A 96 -12.06 -3.19 0.35
C LEU A 96 -11.29 -1.87 0.32
N LYS A 97 -11.05 -1.33 -0.88
CA LYS A 97 -10.40 -0.04 -1.08
C LYS A 97 -11.17 0.83 -2.10
N PRO A 98 -11.10 2.17 -1.97
CA PRO A 98 -11.65 3.06 -2.97
C PRO A 98 -10.84 3.00 -4.27
N VAL A 99 -11.52 2.94 -5.43
CA VAL A 99 -10.89 2.84 -6.76
C VAL A 99 -11.30 3.97 -7.71
N ALA A 100 -12.46 4.59 -7.47
CA ALA A 100 -12.88 5.83 -8.12
C ALA A 100 -13.65 6.69 -7.11
N ALA A 101 -13.64 8.01 -7.24
CA ALA A 101 -14.51 8.87 -6.44
C ALA A 101 -15.29 9.85 -7.28
N GLU A 102 -16.47 10.18 -6.79
CA GLU A 102 -17.27 11.27 -7.33
C GLU A 102 -16.51 12.60 -7.19
N PHE A 103 -16.65 13.47 -8.17
CA PHE A 103 -16.30 14.87 -8.03
C PHE A 103 -17.50 15.77 -8.31
N TYR A 104 -17.51 16.91 -7.63
CA TYR A 104 -18.52 17.95 -7.71
C TYR A 104 -17.92 19.24 -8.28
N GLY A 105 -18.72 20.30 -8.39
CA GLY A 105 -18.29 21.57 -8.95
C GLY A 105 -18.33 21.52 -10.48
N SER A 106 -17.17 21.64 -11.13
CA SER A 106 -17.04 21.69 -12.59
C SER A 106 -15.92 20.77 -13.08
N LEU A 107 -15.91 20.47 -14.39
CA LEU A 107 -14.83 19.72 -15.04
C LEU A 107 -13.47 20.45 -14.96
N GLU A 108 -13.48 21.78 -14.95
CA GLU A 108 -12.26 22.59 -14.84
C GLU A 108 -11.72 22.65 -13.40
N HIS A 109 -12.62 22.54 -12.42
CA HIS A 109 -12.31 22.61 -10.99
C HIS A 109 -13.01 21.47 -10.25
N PRO A 110 -12.56 20.21 -10.42
CA PRO A 110 -13.19 19.06 -9.79
C PRO A 110 -12.99 19.11 -8.27
N GLN A 111 -14.09 19.01 -7.53
CA GLN A 111 -14.08 18.95 -6.06
C GLN A 111 -14.38 17.53 -5.60
N THR A 112 -13.36 16.80 -5.13
CA THR A 112 -13.48 15.43 -4.60
C THR A 112 -13.76 15.38 -3.09
N HIS A 113 -14.09 16.51 -2.48
CA HIS A 113 -14.46 16.60 -1.08
C HIS A 113 -15.51 17.70 -0.88
N TYR A 114 -16.14 17.69 0.28
CA TYR A 114 -17.00 18.77 0.74
C TYR A 114 -16.74 19.06 2.22
N LEU A 115 -17.01 20.28 2.65
CA LEU A 115 -16.83 20.66 4.05
C LEU A 115 -18.11 20.41 4.85
N ALA A 116 -17.97 19.74 5.99
CA ALA A 116 -19.01 19.60 7.00
C ALA A 116 -19.05 20.87 7.87
N VAL A 117 -20.24 21.43 8.06
CA VAL A 117 -20.44 22.68 8.79
C VAL A 117 -21.60 22.56 9.79
N ALA A 118 -21.54 23.33 10.87
CA ALA A 118 -22.63 23.51 11.82
C ALA A 118 -23.26 24.88 11.59
N VAL A 119 -24.49 24.90 11.05
CA VAL A 119 -25.22 26.12 10.74
C VAL A 119 -26.15 26.47 11.90
N VAL A 120 -26.19 27.74 12.28
CA VAL A 120 -27.06 28.28 13.32
C VAL A 120 -27.78 29.54 12.83
N LYS A 121 -28.89 29.92 13.47
CA LYS A 121 -29.52 31.22 13.23
C LYS A 121 -28.70 32.32 13.88
N LYS A 122 -28.52 33.43 13.15
CA LYS A 122 -27.88 34.64 13.64
C LYS A 122 -28.70 35.22 14.80
N GLY A 123 -28.01 35.72 15.83
CA GLY A 123 -28.64 36.24 17.06
C GLY A 123 -28.92 35.19 18.13
N THR A 124 -28.60 33.91 17.89
CA THR A 124 -28.42 32.94 18.97
C THR A 124 -27.04 33.16 19.61
N ASP A 125 -26.89 33.07 20.94
CA ASP A 125 -25.60 33.26 21.63
C ASP A 125 -25.05 31.93 22.17
N PHE A 126 -24.51 31.09 21.30
CA PHE A 126 -23.78 29.88 21.72
C PHE A 126 -22.71 29.42 20.72
N GLN A 127 -21.59 28.92 21.22
CA GLN A 127 -20.48 28.39 20.41
C GLN A 127 -20.46 26.86 20.37
N LEU A 128 -19.49 26.29 19.64
CA LEU A 128 -19.39 24.84 19.45
C LEU A 128 -19.25 24.07 20.78
N ASN A 129 -18.50 24.61 21.74
CA ASN A 129 -18.37 24.06 23.09
C ASN A 129 -19.63 24.22 23.98
N GLN A 130 -20.64 24.96 23.54
CA GLN A 130 -21.87 25.26 24.29
C GLN A 130 -23.10 24.55 23.69
N LEU A 131 -22.90 23.49 22.91
CA LEU A 131 -23.98 22.71 22.29
C LEU A 131 -24.80 21.87 23.27
N GLN A 132 -24.33 21.69 24.51
CA GLN A 132 -25.06 20.93 25.52
C GLN A 132 -26.44 21.56 25.79
N GLY A 133 -27.50 20.75 25.69
CA GLY A 133 -28.88 21.18 25.91
C GLY A 133 -29.53 21.91 24.72
N LYS A 134 -28.84 22.06 23.59
CA LYS A 134 -29.42 22.63 22.35
C LYS A 134 -30.12 21.56 21.52
N LYS A 135 -31.13 21.96 20.74
CA LYS A 135 -31.84 21.09 19.79
C LYS A 135 -31.03 20.96 18.50
N SER A 136 -30.74 19.76 18.05
CA SER A 136 -29.91 19.52 16.86
C SER A 136 -30.67 18.87 15.71
N CYS A 137 -30.36 19.32 14.48
CA CYS A 137 -30.88 18.76 13.23
C CYS A 137 -29.76 18.01 12.49
N HIS A 138 -29.99 16.74 12.19
CA HIS A 138 -28.99 15.84 11.61
C HIS A 138 -29.47 15.31 10.26
N THR A 139 -28.55 15.08 9.32
CA THR A 139 -28.91 14.55 7.99
C THR A 139 -29.38 13.09 8.01
N GLY A 140 -29.04 12.35 9.07
CA GLY A 140 -29.28 10.92 9.23
C GLY A 140 -28.14 10.23 9.98
N LEU A 141 -28.47 9.16 10.71
CA LEU A 141 -27.53 8.34 11.46
C LEU A 141 -26.43 7.78 10.54
N GLY A 142 -25.18 7.82 11.00
CA GLY A 142 -24.03 7.27 10.25
C GLY A 142 -23.57 8.08 9.04
N ARG A 143 -24.18 9.24 8.74
CA ARG A 143 -23.73 10.11 7.64
C ARG A 143 -22.55 10.98 8.07
N SER A 144 -21.61 11.24 7.16
CA SER A 144 -20.39 12.00 7.45
C SER A 144 -20.63 13.35 8.14
N ALA A 145 -21.18 14.35 7.42
CA ALA A 145 -21.31 15.71 7.94
C ALA A 145 -22.41 15.86 8.99
N GLY A 146 -23.49 15.08 8.88
CA GLY A 146 -24.64 15.21 9.75
C GLY A 146 -24.59 14.35 11.01
N TRP A 147 -23.67 13.41 11.15
CA TRP A 147 -23.58 12.54 12.32
C TRP A 147 -22.13 12.25 12.72
N ILE A 148 -21.37 11.57 11.87
CA ILE A 148 -20.03 11.07 12.20
C ILE A 148 -19.12 12.21 12.67
N ILE A 149 -19.05 13.32 11.95
CA ILE A 149 -18.18 14.43 12.34
C ILE A 149 -18.64 15.12 13.63
N PRO A 150 -19.87 15.66 13.72
CA PRO A 150 -20.27 16.41 14.91
C PRO A 150 -20.30 15.53 16.16
N ILE A 151 -20.79 14.29 16.07
CA ILE A 151 -20.80 13.39 17.21
C ILE A 151 -19.38 12.94 17.56
N GLY A 152 -18.50 12.70 16.57
CA GLY A 152 -17.11 12.33 16.83
C GLY A 152 -16.30 13.41 17.53
N LEU A 153 -16.51 14.68 17.16
CA LEU A 153 -15.90 15.82 17.83
C LEU A 153 -16.39 15.98 19.27
N LEU A 154 -17.66 15.69 19.52
CA LEU A 154 -18.30 15.86 20.84
C LEU A 154 -18.23 14.61 21.71
N PHE A 155 -17.86 13.44 21.15
CA PHE A 155 -18.00 12.13 21.78
C PHE A 155 -17.41 12.08 23.19
N CYS A 156 -16.21 12.62 23.36
CA CYS A 156 -15.52 12.61 24.64
C CYS A 156 -16.05 13.62 25.67
N ASN A 157 -16.84 14.59 25.23
CA ASN A 157 -17.53 15.52 26.12
C ASN A 157 -18.93 15.01 26.50
N LEU A 158 -19.39 13.89 25.93
CA LEU A 158 -20.66 13.28 26.30
C LEU A 158 -20.59 12.68 27.72
N PRO A 159 -21.66 12.80 28.52
CA PRO A 159 -21.72 12.19 29.85
C PRO A 159 -21.71 10.66 29.76
N GLU A 160 -21.10 10.00 30.75
CA GLU A 160 -21.16 8.55 30.89
C GLU A 160 -22.58 8.08 31.30
N PRO A 161 -23.05 6.90 30.84
CA PRO A 161 -22.33 5.90 30.05
C PRO A 161 -22.34 6.20 28.54
N ARG A 162 -21.16 6.24 27.91
CA ARG A 162 -21.00 6.40 26.46
C ARG A 162 -21.16 5.07 25.73
N LYS A 163 -22.40 4.62 25.52
CA LYS A 163 -22.68 3.40 24.73
C LYS A 163 -22.75 3.74 23.23
N PRO A 164 -22.20 2.89 22.34
CA PRO A 164 -22.38 3.07 20.89
C PRO A 164 -23.86 3.12 20.53
N LEU A 165 -24.30 4.24 19.93
CA LEU A 165 -25.70 4.54 19.61
C LEU A 165 -26.29 3.62 18.51
N GLU A 166 -25.49 2.73 17.93
CA GLU A 166 -25.81 1.96 16.72
C GLU A 166 -26.75 0.76 16.92
N LYS A 167 -27.30 0.49 18.13
CA LYS A 167 -28.06 -0.75 18.37
C LYS A 167 -29.59 -0.68 18.44
N ASP A 168 -30.25 0.48 18.57
CA ASP A 168 -31.72 0.55 18.40
C ASP A 168 -32.27 2.00 18.39
N PRO A 169 -32.90 2.50 17.32
CA PRO A 169 -33.62 3.79 17.33
C PRO A 169 -34.77 3.82 18.33
N VAL A 170 -35.38 2.67 18.63
CA VAL A 170 -36.47 2.54 19.61
C VAL A 170 -35.96 2.79 21.04
N ALA A 171 -34.66 2.57 21.30
CA ALA A 171 -34.04 2.82 22.60
C ALA A 171 -33.77 4.31 22.87
N PHE A 172 -33.88 5.21 21.88
CA PHE A 172 -33.53 6.62 22.01
C PHE A 172 -34.62 7.56 21.47
N PRO A 173 -35.81 7.63 22.10
CA PRO A 173 -36.93 8.45 21.63
C PRO A 173 -36.60 9.94 21.53
N GLN A 174 -35.63 10.43 22.32
CA GLN A 174 -35.16 11.81 22.27
C GLN A 174 -34.50 12.18 20.92
N LEU A 175 -33.87 11.23 20.23
CA LEU A 175 -33.27 11.47 18.90
C LEU A 175 -34.32 11.76 17.82
N CYS A 176 -35.56 11.34 18.06
CA CYS A 176 -36.66 11.42 17.10
C CYS A 176 -37.69 12.50 17.46
N GLN A 177 -37.48 13.28 18.53
CA GLN A 177 -38.46 14.23 19.04
C GLN A 177 -38.81 15.33 18.02
N LEU A 178 -37.85 15.74 17.20
CA LEU A 178 -38.03 16.74 16.14
C LEU A 178 -38.54 16.13 14.83
N CYS A 179 -38.55 14.80 14.70
CA CYS A 179 -38.93 14.08 13.49
C CYS A 179 -39.78 12.83 13.82
N PRO A 180 -41.08 12.99 14.14
CA PRO A 180 -41.96 11.88 14.47
C PRO A 180 -41.88 10.75 13.42
N GLY A 181 -41.61 9.53 13.88
CA GLY A 181 -41.44 8.33 13.05
C GLY A 181 -40.01 8.06 12.54
N CYS A 182 -39.06 9.00 12.71
CA CYS A 182 -37.62 8.80 12.46
C CYS A 182 -37.26 8.07 11.15
N GLY A 183 -38.04 8.29 10.09
CA GLY A 183 -37.88 7.57 8.83
C GLY A 183 -36.52 7.83 8.17
N CYS A 184 -35.76 6.77 7.90
CA CYS A 184 -34.50 6.83 7.16
C CYS A 184 -34.73 6.87 5.64
N SER A 185 -35.63 7.76 5.19
CA SER A 185 -35.96 7.89 3.77
C SER A 185 -36.45 9.31 3.43
N PRO A 186 -36.45 9.70 2.13
CA PRO A 186 -36.96 11.00 1.69
C PRO A 186 -38.43 11.27 2.04
N THR A 187 -39.20 10.27 2.47
CA THR A 187 -40.58 10.47 2.96
C THR A 187 -40.62 11.25 4.28
N GLN A 188 -39.52 11.30 5.03
CA GLN A 188 -39.36 12.12 6.23
C GLN A 188 -38.91 13.55 5.84
N PRO A 189 -39.71 14.61 6.09
CA PRO A 189 -39.40 15.98 5.66
C PRO A 189 -38.06 16.57 6.14
N PHE A 190 -37.53 16.07 7.26
CA PHE A 190 -36.24 16.52 7.81
C PHE A 190 -35.06 15.60 7.45
N PHE A 191 -35.25 14.59 6.60
CA PHE A 191 -34.18 13.69 6.18
C PHE A 191 -33.21 14.35 5.17
N GLY A 192 -31.93 14.03 5.27
CA GLY A 192 -30.88 14.50 4.38
C GLY A 192 -30.44 15.94 4.62
N TYR A 193 -29.56 16.46 3.75
CA TYR A 193 -28.97 17.81 3.92
C TYR A 193 -30.03 18.91 3.91
N VAL A 194 -30.89 18.91 2.89
CA VAL A 194 -31.97 19.89 2.74
C VAL A 194 -32.98 19.78 3.90
N GLY A 195 -33.34 18.56 4.30
CA GLY A 195 -34.24 18.32 5.42
C GLY A 195 -33.68 18.78 6.76
N ALA A 196 -32.39 18.51 7.04
CA ALA A 196 -31.74 18.95 8.27
C ALA A 196 -31.64 20.49 8.34
N PHE A 197 -31.33 21.16 7.23
CA PHE A 197 -31.36 22.63 7.18
C PHE A 197 -32.79 23.17 7.33
N LYS A 198 -33.78 22.51 6.72
CA LYS A 198 -35.19 22.84 6.90
C LYS A 198 -35.63 22.73 8.37
N CYS A 199 -35.18 21.71 9.10
CA CYS A 199 -35.42 21.56 10.54
C CYS A 199 -34.91 22.77 11.36
N LEU A 200 -33.75 23.33 11.02
CA LEU A 200 -33.26 24.57 11.63
C LEU A 200 -34.10 25.78 11.22
N ARG A 201 -34.33 25.95 9.92
CA ARG A 201 -35.09 27.07 9.36
C ARG A 201 -36.48 27.17 9.98
N ASP A 202 -37.20 26.06 10.02
CA ASP A 202 -38.58 25.97 10.50
C ASP A 202 -38.65 26.03 12.05
N GLY A 203 -37.52 26.17 12.76
CA GLY A 203 -37.45 26.35 14.21
C GLY A 203 -37.52 25.05 15.02
N GLY A 204 -37.44 23.89 14.36
CA GLY A 204 -37.36 22.58 14.99
C GLY A 204 -36.10 22.45 15.85
N GLY A 205 -34.93 22.78 15.30
CA GLY A 205 -33.65 22.78 16.01
C GLY A 205 -32.95 24.15 16.07
N ASP A 206 -31.93 24.24 16.91
CA ASP A 206 -31.08 25.41 17.13
C ASP A 206 -29.80 25.36 16.26
N VAL A 207 -29.37 24.15 15.89
CA VAL A 207 -28.20 23.90 15.02
C VAL A 207 -28.52 22.83 13.97
N ALA A 208 -28.05 23.00 12.74
CA ALA A 208 -28.08 21.98 11.69
C ALA A 208 -26.69 21.59 11.23
N PHE A 209 -26.39 20.29 11.23
CA PHE A 209 -25.13 19.75 10.73
C PHE A 209 -25.29 19.30 9.28
N VAL A 210 -24.67 20.03 8.35
CA VAL A 210 -24.87 19.85 6.89
C VAL A 210 -23.56 20.07 6.13
N LYS A 211 -23.58 19.94 4.78
CA LYS A 211 -22.46 20.35 3.92
C LYS A 211 -22.49 21.86 3.64
N HIS A 212 -21.33 22.47 3.40
CA HIS A 212 -21.20 23.91 3.14
C HIS A 212 -22.10 24.43 2.00
N THR A 213 -22.35 23.63 0.95
CA THR A 213 -23.20 24.04 -0.18
C THR A 213 -24.70 24.06 0.12
N THR A 214 -25.16 23.38 1.19
CA THR A 214 -26.60 23.15 1.44
C THR A 214 -27.38 24.45 1.53
N ILE A 215 -26.83 25.45 2.22
CA ILE A 215 -27.53 26.72 2.39
C ILE A 215 -27.63 27.50 1.07
N PHE A 216 -26.65 27.39 0.18
CA PHE A 216 -26.68 28.02 -1.14
C PHE A 216 -27.64 27.33 -2.10
N GLU A 217 -27.82 26.01 -1.96
CA GLU A 217 -28.82 25.23 -2.70
C GLU A 217 -30.25 25.59 -2.30
N VAL A 218 -30.49 25.90 -1.02
CA VAL A 218 -31.83 26.17 -0.48
C VAL A 218 -32.17 27.67 -0.51
N LEU A 219 -31.19 28.55 -0.25
CA LEU A 219 -31.36 30.00 -0.16
C LEU A 219 -30.48 30.69 -1.22
N PRO A 220 -31.02 30.91 -2.44
CA PRO A 220 -30.26 31.54 -3.52
C PRO A 220 -29.96 33.03 -3.27
N GLN A 221 -30.78 33.72 -2.48
CA GLN A 221 -30.59 35.13 -2.16
C GLN A 221 -29.65 35.34 -0.97
N LYS A 222 -28.73 36.31 -1.09
CA LYS A 222 -27.76 36.59 -0.03
C LYS A 222 -28.42 37.11 1.25
N ALA A 223 -29.42 37.98 1.13
CA ALA A 223 -30.13 38.55 2.28
C ALA A 223 -30.76 37.48 3.19
N ASP A 224 -31.20 36.36 2.63
CA ASP A 224 -31.74 35.23 3.41
C ASP A 224 -30.62 34.45 4.12
N ARG A 225 -29.45 34.34 3.48
CA ARG A 225 -28.26 33.67 4.03
C ARG A 225 -27.63 34.45 5.19
N ASP A 226 -27.71 35.78 5.16
CA ASP A 226 -27.16 36.67 6.20
C ASP A 226 -27.88 36.51 7.57
N GLN A 227 -29.00 35.79 7.60
CA GLN A 227 -29.72 35.39 8.82
C GLN A 227 -29.12 34.16 9.51
N TYR A 228 -28.05 33.57 8.96
CA TYR A 228 -27.40 32.36 9.45
C TYR A 228 -25.89 32.56 9.62
N GLU A 229 -25.30 31.78 10.51
CA GLU A 229 -23.86 31.77 10.80
C GLU A 229 -23.35 30.33 10.94
N LEU A 230 -22.02 30.16 10.89
CA LEU A 230 -21.33 28.90 11.12
C LEU A 230 -20.68 28.88 12.50
N LEU A 231 -20.72 27.74 13.18
CA LEU A 231 -19.91 27.50 14.38
C LEU A 231 -18.55 26.91 14.00
N CYS A 232 -17.47 27.52 14.50
CA CYS A 232 -16.10 27.16 14.17
C CYS A 232 -15.44 26.34 15.31
N LEU A 233 -14.39 25.58 14.98
CA LEU A 233 -13.67 24.72 15.93
C LEU A 233 -12.94 25.51 17.03
N ASP A 234 -12.56 26.76 16.74
CA ASP A 234 -11.93 27.69 17.68
C ASP A 234 -12.95 28.40 18.61
N ASN A 235 -14.21 27.93 18.61
CA ASN A 235 -15.32 28.50 19.35
C ASN A 235 -15.66 29.94 18.95
N THR A 236 -15.39 30.30 17.69
CA THR A 236 -15.87 31.54 17.06
C THR A 236 -17.05 31.26 16.12
N ARG A 237 -17.61 32.33 15.54
CA ARG A 237 -18.62 32.25 14.48
C ARG A 237 -18.16 33.00 13.25
N LYS A 238 -18.55 32.50 12.08
CA LYS A 238 -18.31 33.18 10.81
C LYS A 238 -19.56 33.19 9.92
N PRO A 239 -19.67 34.16 9.00
CA PRO A 239 -20.66 34.13 7.93
C PRO A 239 -20.63 32.83 7.13
N VAL A 240 -21.79 32.42 6.58
CA VAL A 240 -21.93 31.14 5.86
C VAL A 240 -21.14 31.05 4.56
N ASP A 241 -20.67 32.17 4.00
CA ASP A 241 -19.79 32.25 2.84
C ASP A 241 -18.30 32.13 3.20
N GLN A 242 -17.92 32.23 4.47
CA GLN A 242 -16.56 32.00 4.96
C GLN A 242 -16.34 30.55 5.44
N TYR A 243 -17.02 29.59 4.80
CA TYR A 243 -16.95 28.18 5.15
C TYR A 243 -15.55 27.58 4.99
N GLU A 244 -14.68 28.17 4.16
CA GLU A 244 -13.30 27.68 3.97
C GLU A 244 -12.43 27.89 5.21
N ASP A 245 -12.76 28.89 6.03
CA ASP A 245 -12.08 29.21 7.29
C ASP A 245 -12.83 28.69 8.52
N CYS A 246 -14.08 28.24 8.35
CA CYS A 246 -14.95 27.80 9.43
C CYS A 246 -15.75 26.56 9.03
N TYR A 247 -15.17 25.40 9.29
CA TYR A 247 -15.76 24.10 9.06
C TYR A 247 -15.35 23.11 10.15
N LEU A 248 -16.12 22.04 10.32
CA LEU A 248 -15.84 21.00 11.31
C LEU A 248 -14.83 19.98 10.80
N ALA A 249 -15.01 19.53 9.56
CA ALA A 249 -14.07 18.61 8.91
C ALA A 249 -14.25 18.63 7.38
N ARG A 250 -13.19 18.24 6.69
CA ARG A 250 -13.23 17.95 5.25
C ARG A 250 -13.66 16.49 5.06
N ILE A 251 -14.71 16.29 4.28
CA ILE A 251 -15.27 14.98 4.00
C ILE A 251 -14.95 14.60 2.57
N PRO A 252 -14.34 13.44 2.32
CA PRO A 252 -14.15 12.97 0.96
C PRO A 252 -15.51 12.68 0.30
N SER A 253 -15.52 12.69 -1.02
CA SER A 253 -16.72 12.34 -1.80
C SER A 253 -17.09 10.88 -1.64
N HIS A 254 -18.23 10.49 -2.20
CA HIS A 254 -18.53 9.07 -2.28
C HIS A 254 -17.51 8.37 -3.20
N ALA A 255 -17.13 7.15 -2.85
CA ALA A 255 -16.15 6.37 -3.59
C ALA A 255 -16.75 5.04 -4.05
N VAL A 256 -16.42 4.66 -5.28
CA VAL A 256 -16.56 3.30 -5.75
C VAL A 256 -15.49 2.46 -5.05
N VAL A 257 -15.91 1.43 -4.32
CA VAL A 257 -15.00 0.51 -3.63
C VAL A 257 -14.91 -0.82 -4.37
N ALA A 258 -13.75 -1.47 -4.29
CA ALA A 258 -13.49 -2.79 -4.84
C ALA A 258 -12.55 -3.59 -3.93
N ARG A 259 -12.38 -4.89 -4.19
CA ARG A 259 -11.41 -5.72 -3.44
C ARG A 259 -9.98 -5.23 -3.67
N ASN A 260 -9.14 -5.34 -2.65
CA ASN A 260 -7.71 -5.08 -2.80
C ASN A 260 -7.02 -6.25 -3.54
N GLY A 261 -6.15 -5.95 -4.51
CA GLY A 261 -5.47 -6.97 -5.33
C GLY A 261 -6.28 -7.42 -6.55
N ASP A 262 -7.22 -8.35 -6.37
CA ASP A 262 -7.96 -9.00 -7.47
C ASP A 262 -9.28 -8.31 -7.87
N GLY A 263 -9.57 -7.13 -7.31
CA GLY A 263 -10.86 -6.44 -7.40
C GLY A 263 -11.20 -5.80 -8.74
N LYS A 264 -10.55 -6.18 -9.84
CA LYS A 264 -10.83 -5.67 -11.21
C LYS A 264 -10.76 -4.12 -11.31
N GLU A 265 -9.88 -3.47 -10.54
CA GLU A 265 -9.81 -2.00 -10.43
C GLU A 265 -9.64 -1.26 -11.77
N ASP A 266 -8.76 -1.77 -12.65
CA ASP A 266 -8.53 -1.18 -13.98
C ASP A 266 -9.77 -1.30 -14.86
N LEU A 267 -10.46 -2.43 -14.77
CA LEU A 267 -11.65 -2.73 -15.55
C LEU A 267 -12.84 -1.88 -15.10
N ILE A 268 -13.00 -1.70 -13.78
CA ILE A 268 -13.99 -0.79 -13.20
C ILE A 268 -13.73 0.62 -13.73
N TRP A 269 -12.48 1.10 -13.66
CA TRP A 269 -12.14 2.43 -14.17
C TRP A 269 -12.38 2.57 -15.68
N GLU A 270 -12.05 1.56 -16.48
CA GLU A 270 -12.29 1.57 -17.93
C GLU A 270 -13.78 1.74 -18.26
N ILE A 271 -14.66 0.96 -17.61
CA ILE A 271 -16.11 1.09 -17.76
C ILE A 271 -16.58 2.49 -17.36
N LEU A 272 -16.16 2.98 -16.20
CA LEU A 272 -16.58 4.28 -15.68
C LEU A 272 -16.11 5.44 -16.55
N LYS A 273 -14.89 5.36 -17.09
CA LYS A 273 -14.33 6.33 -18.02
C LYS A 273 -15.19 6.43 -19.30
N VAL A 274 -15.51 5.30 -19.92
CA VAL A 274 -16.37 5.29 -21.13
C VAL A 274 -17.79 5.74 -20.79
N ALA A 275 -18.31 5.33 -19.63
CA ALA A 275 -19.66 5.69 -19.18
C ALA A 275 -19.83 7.20 -19.02
N GLN A 276 -18.88 7.89 -18.38
CA GLN A 276 -18.98 9.35 -18.20
C GLN A 276 -18.78 10.13 -19.51
N GLU A 277 -18.02 9.59 -20.47
CA GLU A 277 -17.83 10.21 -21.79
C GLU A 277 -19.14 10.22 -22.61
N HIS A 278 -19.94 9.14 -22.54
CA HIS A 278 -21.17 8.97 -23.34
C HIS A 278 -22.46 9.33 -22.58
N PHE A 279 -22.49 9.05 -21.28
CA PHE A 279 -23.70 9.17 -20.44
C PHE A 279 -23.51 10.09 -19.24
N GLY A 280 -22.41 10.85 -19.20
CA GLY A 280 -22.20 11.90 -18.21
C GLY A 280 -23.25 13.02 -18.30
N LYS A 281 -23.11 14.00 -17.40
CA LYS A 281 -24.10 15.08 -17.24
C LYS A 281 -24.34 15.82 -18.55
N GLY A 282 -25.57 15.77 -19.05
CA GLY A 282 -25.98 16.44 -20.29
C GLY A 282 -25.47 15.80 -21.59
N LYS A 283 -24.94 14.58 -21.57
CA LYS A 283 -24.38 13.90 -22.77
C LYS A 283 -25.41 13.12 -23.59
N SER A 284 -26.37 12.47 -22.95
CA SER A 284 -27.40 11.66 -23.63
C SER A 284 -28.79 11.92 -23.05
N LYS A 285 -29.83 11.99 -23.90
CA LYS A 285 -31.21 12.13 -23.41
C LYS A 285 -31.80 10.80 -22.95
N ASP A 286 -31.27 9.68 -23.44
CA ASP A 286 -31.83 8.34 -23.24
C ASP A 286 -31.40 7.72 -21.91
N PHE A 287 -30.16 7.98 -21.49
CA PHE A 287 -29.63 7.53 -20.20
C PHE A 287 -28.67 8.57 -19.60
N GLN A 288 -28.82 8.82 -18.30
CA GLN A 288 -28.00 9.75 -17.52
C GLN A 288 -27.34 8.99 -16.36
N LEU A 289 -26.02 9.04 -16.27
CA LEU A 289 -25.27 8.37 -15.20
C LEU A 289 -25.55 9.04 -13.84
N PHE A 290 -25.54 10.38 -13.79
CA PHE A 290 -25.72 11.21 -12.60
C PHE A 290 -27.13 11.84 -12.52
N GLY A 291 -28.16 11.03 -12.80
CA GLY A 291 -29.56 11.41 -12.60
C GLY A 291 -30.49 10.23 -12.87
N SER A 292 -31.76 10.31 -12.47
CA SER A 292 -32.76 9.30 -12.80
C SER A 292 -34.19 9.84 -12.67
N PRO A 293 -35.13 9.41 -13.53
CA PRO A 293 -36.56 9.66 -13.32
C PRO A 293 -37.14 8.80 -12.17
N LEU A 294 -36.48 7.70 -11.79
CA LEU A 294 -36.98 6.76 -10.77
C LEU A 294 -36.72 7.22 -9.32
N GLY A 295 -35.92 8.26 -9.13
CA GLY A 295 -35.51 8.72 -7.82
C GLY A 295 -34.19 9.47 -7.85
N LYS A 296 -33.74 9.91 -6.67
CA LYS A 296 -32.49 10.65 -6.46
C LYS A 296 -31.37 9.73 -6.00
N ASP A 297 -30.13 10.05 -6.39
CA ASP A 297 -28.90 9.45 -5.89
C ASP A 297 -28.83 7.92 -6.09
N LEU A 298 -29.36 7.41 -7.20
CA LEU A 298 -29.33 5.99 -7.55
C LEU A 298 -27.99 5.65 -8.24
N LEU A 299 -27.24 4.66 -7.71
CA LEU A 299 -25.87 4.26 -8.09
C LEU A 299 -24.78 5.29 -7.76
N PHE A 300 -25.05 6.56 -8.08
CA PHE A 300 -24.20 7.71 -7.84
C PHE A 300 -25.07 8.89 -7.44
N LYS A 301 -24.49 9.88 -6.77
CA LYS A 301 -25.21 11.12 -6.48
C LYS A 301 -25.58 11.89 -7.74
N ASP A 302 -26.78 12.44 -7.78
CA ASP A 302 -27.25 13.33 -8.86
C ASP A 302 -26.42 14.62 -8.96
N SER A 303 -25.83 15.02 -7.83
CA SER A 303 -24.96 16.20 -7.75
C SER A 303 -23.57 15.97 -8.34
N ALA A 304 -23.13 14.72 -8.51
CA ALA A 304 -21.84 14.41 -9.11
C ALA A 304 -21.76 14.91 -10.55
N PHE A 305 -20.61 15.46 -10.92
CA PHE A 305 -20.34 15.91 -12.29
C PHE A 305 -19.58 14.85 -13.09
N GLY A 306 -18.85 13.97 -12.40
CA GLY A 306 -18.09 12.87 -12.97
C GLY A 306 -17.39 12.05 -11.90
N LEU A 307 -16.50 11.16 -12.34
CA LEU A 307 -15.67 10.33 -11.48
C LEU A 307 -14.19 10.57 -11.79
N LEU A 308 -13.35 10.50 -10.76
CA LEU A 308 -11.88 10.49 -10.89
C LEU A 308 -11.33 9.15 -10.40
N ARG A 309 -10.23 8.71 -11.00
CA ARG A 309 -9.56 7.47 -10.59
C ARG A 309 -8.81 7.72 -9.28
N VAL A 310 -9.11 6.94 -8.26
CA VAL A 310 -8.37 6.99 -7.00
C VAL A 310 -6.97 6.41 -7.23
N PRO A 311 -5.89 7.09 -6.79
CA PRO A 311 -4.53 6.59 -6.97
C PRO A 311 -4.32 5.20 -6.33
N PRO A 312 -3.58 4.27 -6.96
CA PRO A 312 -3.49 2.88 -6.50
C PRO A 312 -2.99 2.68 -5.07
N ARG A 313 -2.14 3.59 -4.56
CA ARG A 313 -1.63 3.58 -3.18
C ARG A 313 -2.58 4.14 -2.14
N MET A 314 -3.67 4.80 -2.56
CA MET A 314 -4.64 5.37 -1.63
C MET A 314 -5.56 4.27 -1.09
N ASP A 315 -5.29 3.84 0.15
CA ASP A 315 -6.19 2.98 0.89
C ASP A 315 -7.39 3.77 1.47
N TYR A 316 -8.28 3.07 2.19
CA TYR A 316 -9.44 3.72 2.80
C TYR A 316 -9.04 4.74 3.87
N ARG A 317 -7.92 4.54 4.60
CA ARG A 317 -7.48 5.47 5.66
C ARG A 317 -6.96 6.77 5.07
N LEU A 318 -6.15 6.68 4.02
CA LEU A 318 -5.61 7.82 3.29
C LEU A 318 -6.71 8.58 2.54
N TYR A 319 -7.67 7.84 1.95
CA TYR A 319 -8.84 8.44 1.30
C TYR A 319 -9.72 9.23 2.27
N LEU A 320 -9.99 8.66 3.45
CA LEU A 320 -10.82 9.28 4.48
C LEU A 320 -10.10 10.38 5.26
N GLY A 321 -8.79 10.23 5.45
CA GLY A 321 -7.97 11.09 6.28
C GLY A 321 -8.04 10.73 7.77
N HIS A 322 -6.92 10.93 8.46
CA HIS A 322 -6.73 10.56 9.87
C HIS A 322 -7.80 11.12 10.82
N SER A 323 -8.17 12.40 10.67
CA SER A 323 -9.16 13.04 11.54
C SER A 323 -10.55 12.40 11.40
N TYR A 324 -10.95 12.03 10.18
CA TYR A 324 -12.23 11.38 9.91
C TYR A 324 -12.24 9.95 10.47
N VAL A 325 -11.17 9.19 10.21
CA VAL A 325 -10.97 7.84 10.73
C VAL A 325 -11.00 7.82 12.26
N THR A 326 -10.28 8.75 12.90
CA THR A 326 -10.25 8.87 14.37
C THR A 326 -11.63 9.20 14.93
N ALA A 327 -12.37 10.11 14.29
CA ALA A 327 -13.72 10.47 14.71
C ALA A 327 -14.66 9.27 14.68
N ILE A 328 -14.64 8.44 13.62
CA ILE A 328 -15.46 7.22 13.55
C ILE A 328 -15.04 6.20 14.61
N ARG A 329 -13.73 5.93 14.72
CA ARG A 329 -13.21 4.93 15.64
C ARG A 329 -13.63 5.21 17.08
N ASN A 330 -13.43 6.45 17.54
CA ASN A 330 -13.76 6.85 18.91
C ASN A 330 -15.25 6.63 19.22
N GLN A 331 -16.15 6.95 18.28
CA GLN A 331 -17.60 6.73 18.45
C GLN A 331 -17.98 5.26 18.51
N ARG A 332 -17.34 4.41 17.71
CA ARG A 332 -17.70 2.98 17.59
C ARG A 332 -17.12 2.15 18.71
N GLU A 333 -15.87 2.37 19.05
CA GLU A 333 -15.18 1.63 20.11
C GLU A 333 -15.59 2.14 21.50
N GLY A 334 -16.21 3.33 21.58
CA GLY A 334 -16.54 3.96 22.84
C GLY A 334 -15.32 4.48 23.60
N VAL A 335 -14.18 4.55 22.92
CA VAL A 335 -12.88 4.88 23.52
C VAL A 335 -12.60 6.36 23.29
N CYS A 336 -12.42 7.08 24.38
CA CYS A 336 -11.69 8.34 24.37
C CYS A 336 -10.22 8.03 24.59
N PRO A 337 -9.29 8.69 23.87
CA PRO A 337 -7.86 8.51 24.14
C PRO A 337 -7.58 8.72 25.63
N GLU A 338 -7.28 7.64 26.36
CA GLU A 338 -6.88 7.70 27.76
C GLU A 338 -5.43 8.19 27.80
N GLY A 339 -5.29 9.51 27.89
CA GLY A 339 -4.00 10.20 27.92
C GLY A 339 -4.06 11.49 27.13
N SER A 340 -3.48 12.56 27.68
CA SER A 340 -3.25 13.75 26.87
C SER A 340 -2.32 13.37 25.71
N ILE A 341 -2.55 13.93 24.54
CA ILE A 341 -1.59 13.86 23.41
C ILE A 341 -0.17 14.21 23.89
N ASP A 342 -0.09 15.01 24.96
CA ASP A 342 1.10 15.51 25.64
C ASP A 342 1.91 14.46 26.43
N SER A 343 1.32 13.33 26.84
CA SER A 343 2.00 12.30 27.64
C SER A 343 2.42 11.05 26.84
N ALA A 344 1.86 10.84 25.64
CA ALA A 344 2.16 9.67 24.83
C ALA A 344 3.61 9.67 24.31
N PRO A 345 4.24 8.47 24.16
CA PRO A 345 5.51 8.34 23.46
C PRO A 345 5.40 8.77 21.99
N VAL A 346 6.52 9.16 21.40
CA VAL A 346 6.62 9.46 19.97
C VAL A 346 7.02 8.19 19.23
N LYS A 347 6.16 7.73 18.32
CA LYS A 347 6.48 6.60 17.43
C LYS A 347 7.35 7.05 16.26
N TRP A 348 8.62 6.70 16.27
CA TRP A 348 9.58 7.02 15.21
C TRP A 348 9.54 5.97 14.09
N CYS A 349 9.41 6.39 12.83
CA CYS A 349 9.43 5.47 11.69
C CYS A 349 10.85 5.27 11.17
N ALA A 350 11.37 4.04 11.32
CA ALA A 350 12.71 3.65 10.89
C ALA A 350 12.69 2.92 9.53
N LEU A 351 13.65 3.25 8.66
CA LEU A 351 13.79 2.65 7.33
C LEU A 351 14.72 1.43 7.39
N SER A 352 14.20 0.27 7.00
CA SER A 352 14.91 -1.02 7.03
C SER A 352 15.27 -1.52 8.44
N HIS A 353 15.81 -2.74 8.48
CA HIS A 353 16.24 -3.39 9.73
C HIS A 353 17.39 -2.65 10.44
N GLN A 354 18.28 -1.98 9.71
CA GLN A 354 19.44 -1.29 10.32
C GLN A 354 19.02 -0.04 11.10
N GLU A 355 18.16 0.80 10.51
CA GLU A 355 17.62 1.93 11.26
C GLU A 355 16.71 1.45 12.38
N ARG A 356 15.97 0.35 12.16
CA ARG A 356 15.13 -0.23 13.21
C ARG A 356 15.94 -0.61 14.44
N ALA A 357 17.08 -1.28 14.26
CA ALA A 357 17.97 -1.64 15.37
C ALA A 357 18.48 -0.41 16.14
N LYS A 358 18.90 0.65 15.44
CA LYS A 358 19.31 1.92 16.08
C LYS A 358 18.15 2.60 16.79
N CYS A 359 16.94 2.53 16.21
CA CYS A 359 15.74 3.06 16.83
C CYS A 359 15.40 2.29 18.12
N ASP A 360 15.48 0.97 18.12
CA ASP A 360 15.18 0.17 19.31
C ASP A 360 16.18 0.46 20.45
N GLU A 361 17.46 0.68 20.13
CA GLU A 361 18.46 1.16 21.09
C GLU A 361 18.12 2.55 21.65
N TRP A 362 17.65 3.46 20.79
CA TRP A 362 17.15 4.77 21.20
C TRP A 362 15.91 4.64 22.10
N SER A 363 14.97 3.75 21.76
CA SER A 363 13.74 3.51 22.52
C SER A 363 14.05 3.08 23.94
N VAL A 364 14.94 2.10 24.12
CA VAL A 364 15.41 1.65 25.45
C VAL A 364 16.08 2.79 26.22
N SER A 365 16.96 3.54 25.56
CA SER A 365 17.69 4.66 26.19
C SER A 365 16.77 5.83 26.57
N SER A 366 15.69 6.03 25.82
CA SER A 366 14.73 7.14 26.01
C SER A 366 13.82 7.00 27.22
N ASN A 367 13.87 5.86 27.92
CA ASN A 367 12.97 5.51 29.03
C ASN A 367 11.48 5.63 28.65
N GLY A 368 11.12 5.07 27.48
CA GLY A 368 9.75 5.03 26.98
C GLY A 368 9.22 6.36 26.42
N GLN A 369 10.08 7.33 26.07
CA GLN A 369 9.65 8.53 25.34
C GLN A 369 9.60 8.31 23.83
N ILE A 370 10.36 7.34 23.32
CA ILE A 370 10.42 6.95 21.91
C ILE A 370 9.99 5.50 21.77
N GLU A 371 9.07 5.26 20.84
CA GLU A 371 8.72 3.93 20.33
C GLU A 371 9.14 3.83 18.87
N CYS A 372 9.31 2.61 18.37
CA CYS A 372 9.78 2.41 17.00
C CYS A 372 8.72 1.72 16.15
N GLU A 373 8.58 2.22 14.94
CA GLU A 373 7.88 1.61 13.82
C GLU A 373 8.88 1.38 12.68
N SER A 374 8.55 0.51 11.73
CA SER A 374 9.42 0.31 10.57
C SER A 374 8.66 0.19 9.26
N ALA A 375 9.31 0.59 8.18
CA ALA A 375 8.85 0.39 6.81
C ALA A 375 10.03 0.10 5.87
N GLU A 376 9.73 -0.43 4.68
CA GLU A 376 10.75 -0.80 3.69
C GLU A 376 11.14 0.37 2.76
N SER A 377 10.33 1.43 2.69
CA SER A 377 10.61 2.66 1.95
C SER A 377 10.20 3.92 2.71
N THR A 378 10.78 5.06 2.33
CA THR A 378 10.46 6.37 2.91
C THR A 378 9.00 6.75 2.71
N GLU A 379 8.46 6.44 1.54
CA GLU A 379 7.05 6.63 1.19
C GLU A 379 6.11 5.83 2.10
N ASP A 380 6.42 4.56 2.36
CA ASP A 380 5.62 3.73 3.27
C ASP A 380 5.67 4.29 4.71
N CYS A 381 6.80 4.85 5.15
CA CYS A 381 6.87 5.54 6.43
C CYS A 381 6.04 6.83 6.46
N ILE A 382 6.03 7.61 5.37
CA ILE A 382 5.14 8.78 5.24
C ILE A 382 3.68 8.34 5.36
N ASP A 383 3.29 7.27 4.67
CA ASP A 383 1.92 6.72 4.74
C ASP A 383 1.58 6.29 6.17
N LYS A 384 2.49 5.60 6.88
CA LYS A 384 2.32 5.25 8.29
C LYS A 384 2.16 6.47 9.19
N ILE A 385 2.91 7.54 8.96
CA ILE A 385 2.78 8.78 9.73
C ILE A 385 1.45 9.46 9.41
N VAL A 386 1.02 9.51 8.15
CA VAL A 386 -0.28 10.08 7.78
C VAL A 386 -1.43 9.29 8.40
N ASN A 387 -1.32 7.96 8.46
CA ASN A 387 -2.34 7.06 8.99
C ASN A 387 -2.36 6.95 10.53
N GLY A 388 -1.39 7.52 11.23
CA GLY A 388 -1.30 7.45 12.69
C GLY A 388 -0.67 6.16 13.24
N GLU A 389 -0.05 5.36 12.38
CA GLU A 389 0.71 4.17 12.78
C GLU A 389 2.08 4.57 13.34
N ALA A 390 2.72 5.58 12.75
CA ALA A 390 3.91 6.26 13.26
C ALA A 390 3.61 7.75 13.51
N ASP A 391 4.51 8.48 14.17
CA ASP A 391 4.33 9.90 14.51
C ASP A 391 5.34 10.83 13.84
N ALA A 392 6.58 10.39 13.65
CA ALA A 392 7.63 11.23 13.09
C ALA A 392 8.74 10.44 12.40
N MET A 393 9.45 11.12 11.49
CA MET A 393 10.74 10.70 10.93
C MET A 393 11.49 11.92 10.38
N SER A 394 12.81 11.81 10.18
CA SER A 394 13.60 12.80 9.44
C SER A 394 13.55 12.51 7.93
N LEU A 395 13.35 13.55 7.11
CA LEU A 395 13.23 13.46 5.67
C LEU A 395 14.18 14.42 4.95
N ASP A 396 14.70 13.99 3.80
CA ASP A 396 15.32 14.91 2.84
C ASP A 396 14.27 15.89 2.27
N GLY A 397 14.71 17.08 1.84
CA GLY A 397 13.84 18.14 1.30
C GLY A 397 12.86 17.66 0.20
N GLY A 398 13.26 16.70 -0.62
CA GLY A 398 12.39 16.15 -1.67
C GLY A 398 11.26 15.30 -1.11
N HIS A 399 11.55 14.47 -0.11
CA HIS A 399 10.52 13.70 0.58
C HIS A 399 9.74 14.56 1.58
N ALA A 400 10.31 15.64 2.10
CA ALA A 400 9.59 16.64 2.90
C ALA A 400 8.56 17.38 2.05
N TYR A 401 8.84 17.65 0.76
CA TYR A 401 7.84 18.11 -0.19
C TYR A 401 6.71 17.09 -0.33
N ILE A 402 7.01 15.80 -0.52
CA ILE A 402 6.00 14.72 -0.59
C ILE A 402 5.17 14.67 0.70
N ALA A 403 5.82 14.67 1.86
CA ALA A 403 5.18 14.63 3.17
C ALA A 403 4.27 15.86 3.42
N GLY A 404 4.71 17.04 3.02
CA GLY A 404 3.92 18.28 3.05
C GLY A 404 2.71 18.20 2.12
N GLN A 405 2.93 17.70 0.91
CA GLN A 405 1.87 17.30 -0.01
C GLN A 405 1.00 16.17 0.54
N CYS A 406 1.37 15.46 1.61
CA CYS A 406 0.53 14.50 2.34
C CYS A 406 -0.14 15.11 3.59
N GLY A 407 0.23 16.33 3.99
CA GLY A 407 -0.36 17.07 5.12
C GLY A 407 0.41 16.96 6.42
N LEU A 408 1.62 16.41 6.35
CA LEU A 408 2.57 16.50 7.44
C LEU A 408 3.17 17.90 7.46
N VAL A 409 3.57 18.33 8.65
CA VAL A 409 4.19 19.64 8.88
C VAL A 409 5.63 19.45 9.34
N PRO A 410 6.56 20.33 8.94
CA PRO A 410 7.91 20.33 9.46
C PRO A 410 7.93 20.75 10.94
N VAL A 411 8.77 20.09 11.74
CA VAL A 411 8.82 20.25 13.21
C VAL A 411 10.19 20.74 13.68
N MET A 412 11.26 20.07 13.25
CA MET A 412 12.64 20.43 13.57
C MET A 412 13.53 20.18 12.37
N ALA A 413 14.49 21.07 12.11
CA ALA A 413 15.45 20.92 11.03
C ALA A 413 16.77 20.35 11.53
N GLU A 414 17.37 19.42 10.77
CA GLU A 414 18.77 19.05 10.94
C GLU A 414 19.67 20.24 10.57
N ASN A 415 20.71 20.46 11.35
CA ASN A 415 21.69 21.51 11.07
C ASN A 415 23.09 20.91 11.02
N TYR A 416 23.85 21.26 9.99
CA TYR A 416 25.15 20.68 9.69
C TYR A 416 26.31 21.63 10.00
N ASP A 417 26.01 22.91 10.24
CA ASP A 417 26.99 23.91 10.65
C ASP A 417 26.82 24.22 12.15
N ILE A 418 27.91 24.05 12.90
CA ILE A 418 27.94 24.30 14.34
C ILE A 418 27.71 25.78 14.68
N SER A 419 28.09 26.70 13.78
CA SER A 419 27.85 28.14 13.96
C SER A 419 26.35 28.48 13.98
N SER A 420 25.57 27.72 13.20
CA SER A 420 24.12 27.85 13.11
C SER A 420 23.40 27.18 14.30
N CYS A 421 24.10 26.38 15.11
CA CYS A 421 23.58 25.78 16.33
C CYS A 421 23.72 26.69 17.56
N THR A 422 24.70 27.60 17.58
CA THR A 422 25.01 28.47 18.74
C THR A 422 24.42 29.86 18.64
N ASN A 423 24.11 30.34 17.43
CA ASN A 423 23.55 31.69 17.21
C ASN A 423 22.31 31.64 16.30
N PRO A 424 21.11 31.34 16.84
CA PRO A 424 19.87 31.23 16.06
C PRO A 424 19.34 32.56 15.46
N GLN A 425 20.10 33.66 15.53
CA GLN A 425 19.56 35.02 15.47
C GLN A 425 19.68 35.76 14.13
N SER A 426 20.22 35.17 13.05
CA SER A 426 20.22 35.85 11.74
C SER A 426 19.15 35.36 10.76
N ASP A 427 18.79 34.08 10.78
CA ASP A 427 17.88 33.47 9.80
C ASP A 427 16.86 32.55 10.49
N VAL A 428 15.57 32.73 10.19
CA VAL A 428 14.46 31.95 10.76
C VAL A 428 14.56 30.45 10.40
N PHE A 429 15.18 30.15 9.26
CA PHE A 429 15.44 28.80 8.77
C PHE A 429 16.94 28.58 8.54
N PRO A 430 17.51 27.41 8.88
CA PRO A 430 18.94 27.16 8.71
C PRO A 430 19.34 27.21 7.23
N LYS A 431 20.53 27.77 6.96
CA LYS A 431 21.09 27.78 5.60
C LYS A 431 21.27 26.35 5.11
N GLY A 432 20.68 26.09 3.95
CA GLY A 432 20.69 24.79 3.30
C GLY A 432 22.08 24.33 2.85
N TYR A 433 22.20 23.06 2.51
CA TYR A 433 23.42 22.49 1.92
C TYR A 433 23.45 22.70 0.40
N TYR A 434 24.61 22.53 -0.25
CA TYR A 434 24.73 22.62 -1.71
C TYR A 434 24.61 21.24 -2.37
N ALA A 435 23.76 21.15 -3.39
CA ALA A 435 23.68 20.02 -4.30
C ALA A 435 24.74 20.15 -5.40
N VAL A 436 25.57 19.13 -5.61
CA VAL A 436 26.69 19.17 -6.55
C VAL A 436 26.72 17.95 -7.47
N ALA A 437 27.34 18.10 -8.63
CA ALA A 437 27.69 17.02 -9.53
C ALA A 437 29.19 16.75 -9.46
N VAL A 438 29.59 15.56 -9.01
CA VAL A 438 30.98 15.16 -8.81
C VAL A 438 31.42 14.24 -9.93
N VAL A 439 32.62 14.46 -10.45
CA VAL A 439 33.29 13.61 -11.45
C VAL A 439 34.71 13.29 -11.03
N LYS A 440 35.30 12.26 -11.65
CA LYS A 440 36.72 11.95 -11.48
C LYS A 440 37.57 12.99 -12.21
N ALA A 441 38.59 13.52 -11.53
CA ALA A 441 39.52 14.50 -12.11
C ALA A 441 40.31 13.93 -13.30
N SER A 442 40.49 12.61 -13.34
CA SER A 442 41.17 11.91 -14.44
C SER A 442 40.42 11.97 -15.78
N ASP A 443 39.10 12.19 -15.78
CA ASP A 443 38.32 12.36 -17.01
C ASP A 443 38.13 13.86 -17.32
N SER A 444 39.02 14.39 -18.16
CA SER A 444 38.94 15.78 -18.63
C SER A 444 37.80 16.02 -19.62
N SER A 445 37.26 14.98 -20.27
CA SER A 445 36.28 15.09 -21.35
C SER A 445 34.87 15.45 -20.87
N ILE A 446 34.48 15.02 -19.67
CA ILE A 446 33.13 15.23 -19.15
C ILE A 446 32.93 16.68 -18.71
N ASN A 447 31.81 17.29 -19.03
CA ASN A 447 31.33 18.56 -18.48
C ASN A 447 29.80 18.56 -18.39
N TRP A 448 29.22 19.59 -17.78
CA TRP A 448 27.76 19.67 -17.59
C TRP A 448 26.96 19.61 -18.91
N ASN A 449 27.53 20.06 -20.02
CA ASN A 449 26.84 20.15 -21.30
C ASN A 449 26.91 18.85 -22.13
N ASN A 450 27.78 17.88 -21.76
CA ASN A 450 27.97 16.63 -22.51
C ASN A 450 27.66 15.36 -21.68
N LEU A 451 26.76 15.46 -20.70
CA LEU A 451 26.33 14.33 -19.86
C LEU A 451 25.50 13.26 -20.60
N LYS A 452 25.03 13.55 -21.82
CA LYS A 452 24.25 12.59 -22.61
C LYS A 452 25.08 11.34 -22.92
N GLY A 453 24.52 10.16 -22.65
CA GLY A 453 25.17 8.87 -22.86
C GLY A 453 26.21 8.48 -21.80
N LYS A 454 26.43 9.32 -20.79
CA LYS A 454 27.31 9.00 -19.64
C LYS A 454 26.60 8.11 -18.62
N LYS A 455 27.37 7.54 -17.70
CA LYS A 455 26.88 6.72 -16.59
C LYS A 455 26.64 7.56 -15.33
N SER A 456 25.44 7.55 -14.79
CA SER A 456 25.06 8.39 -13.64
C SER A 456 24.84 7.62 -12.34
N CYS A 457 25.21 8.24 -11.22
CA CYS A 457 25.02 7.72 -9.87
C CYS A 457 24.19 8.70 -9.04
N HIS A 458 23.12 8.21 -8.43
CA HIS A 458 22.13 9.03 -7.71
C HIS A 458 21.92 8.50 -6.29
N THR A 459 21.66 9.39 -5.34
CA THR A 459 21.41 9.00 -3.94
C THR A 459 20.08 8.27 -3.72
N GLY A 460 19.16 8.40 -4.68
CA GLY A 460 17.80 7.85 -4.66
C GLY A 460 16.84 8.76 -5.44
N VAL A 461 15.81 8.17 -6.04
CA VAL A 461 14.73 8.90 -6.72
C VAL A 461 14.01 9.82 -5.71
N ASP A 462 13.53 10.96 -6.20
CA ASP A 462 12.83 12.00 -5.43
C ASP A 462 13.64 12.67 -4.28
N ARG A 463 14.93 12.35 -4.13
CA ARG A 463 15.84 13.07 -3.22
C ARG A 463 16.35 14.36 -3.87
N THR A 464 16.62 15.36 -3.04
CA THR A 464 17.01 16.71 -3.44
C THR A 464 18.25 16.74 -4.34
N ALA A 465 19.42 16.43 -3.80
CA ALA A 465 20.68 16.54 -4.55
C ALA A 465 20.89 15.41 -5.55
N GLY A 466 20.36 14.22 -5.28
CA GLY A 466 20.52 13.06 -6.14
C GLY A 466 19.56 13.02 -7.33
N TRP A 467 18.41 13.71 -7.26
CA TRP A 467 17.35 13.59 -8.25
C TRP A 467 16.70 14.92 -8.60
N ASN A 468 15.98 15.56 -7.68
CA ASN A 468 15.10 16.70 -7.98
C ASN A 468 15.84 17.86 -8.63
N ILE A 469 16.98 18.27 -8.07
CA ILE A 469 17.81 19.36 -8.61
C ILE A 469 18.44 18.97 -9.96
N PRO A 470 19.27 17.90 -10.06
CA PRO A 470 19.95 17.60 -11.31
C PRO A 470 18.96 17.24 -12.44
N MET A 471 17.93 16.44 -12.14
CA MET A 471 16.96 16.04 -13.15
C MET A 471 16.03 17.19 -13.53
N GLY A 472 15.72 18.12 -12.61
CA GLY A 472 14.96 19.34 -12.92
C GLY A 472 15.71 20.27 -13.87
N LEU A 473 17.03 20.43 -13.67
CA LEU A 473 17.89 21.17 -14.60
C LEU A 473 17.99 20.47 -15.97
N LEU A 474 18.11 19.14 -15.99
CA LEU A 474 18.10 18.38 -17.25
C LEU A 474 16.76 18.45 -17.97
N PHE A 475 15.65 18.32 -17.25
CA PHE A 475 14.29 18.43 -17.80
C PHE A 475 14.08 19.78 -18.49
N SER A 476 14.58 20.86 -17.89
CA SER A 476 14.50 22.21 -18.48
C SER A 476 15.25 22.32 -19.82
N ARG A 477 16.19 21.41 -20.11
CA ARG A 477 16.95 21.35 -21.38
C ARG A 477 16.35 20.36 -22.38
N ILE A 478 15.92 19.17 -21.93
CA ILE A 478 15.47 18.08 -22.81
C ILE A 478 13.95 18.04 -23.00
N ASN A 479 13.18 18.67 -22.10
CA ASN A 479 11.72 18.79 -22.11
C ASN A 479 10.96 17.44 -22.20
N HIS A 480 11.51 16.37 -21.63
CA HIS A 480 10.87 15.06 -21.51
C HIS A 480 11.36 14.29 -20.28
N CYS A 481 10.58 13.31 -19.81
CA CYS A 481 10.86 12.56 -18.56
C CYS A 481 11.67 11.28 -18.74
N LYS A 482 12.11 10.97 -19.97
CA LYS A 482 12.90 9.78 -20.33
C LYS A 482 14.38 9.97 -19.96
N PHE A 483 14.67 10.07 -18.67
CA PHE A 483 16.04 10.25 -18.17
C PHE A 483 16.91 9.01 -18.39
N ASP A 484 16.29 7.84 -18.45
CA ASP A 484 16.89 6.55 -18.75
C ASP A 484 17.28 6.36 -20.23
N GLU A 485 16.78 7.21 -21.13
CA GLU A 485 17.25 7.34 -22.51
C GLU A 485 18.32 8.43 -22.66
N PHE A 486 18.44 9.34 -21.68
CA PHE A 486 19.45 10.40 -21.69
C PHE A 486 20.81 9.89 -21.20
N PHE A 487 20.84 9.19 -20.07
CA PHE A 487 22.02 8.47 -19.59
C PHE A 487 22.07 7.08 -20.22
N SER A 488 23.28 6.54 -20.41
CA SER A 488 23.40 5.19 -21.02
C SER A 488 23.02 4.10 -20.04
N GLN A 489 23.50 4.20 -18.79
CA GLN A 489 23.23 3.32 -17.66
C GLN A 489 23.37 4.11 -16.37
N GLY A 490 22.81 3.65 -15.26
CA GLY A 490 22.97 4.32 -13.99
C GLY A 490 22.69 3.46 -12.78
N CYS A 491 22.85 4.05 -11.61
CA CYS A 491 22.19 3.59 -10.39
C CYS A 491 21.38 4.73 -9.76
N ALA A 492 20.05 4.58 -9.82
CA ALA A 492 19.07 5.45 -9.19
C ALA A 492 18.11 4.61 -8.33
N PRO A 493 18.46 4.36 -7.05
CA PRO A 493 17.62 3.58 -6.13
C PRO A 493 16.19 4.13 -6.07
N GLY A 494 15.19 3.26 -6.20
CA GLY A 494 13.77 3.61 -6.30
C GLY A 494 13.23 3.80 -7.72
N TYR A 495 14.08 3.75 -8.74
CA TYR A 495 13.63 3.80 -10.14
C TYR A 495 13.03 2.46 -10.60
N LYS A 496 12.45 2.43 -11.81
CA LYS A 496 11.86 1.21 -12.38
C LYS A 496 12.94 0.13 -12.54
N LYS A 497 12.74 -1.04 -11.91
CA LYS A 497 13.75 -2.13 -11.85
C LYS A 497 14.26 -2.62 -13.21
N ASN A 498 13.47 -2.47 -14.28
CA ASN A 498 13.82 -2.88 -15.65
C ASN A 498 14.42 -1.75 -16.50
N SER A 499 14.72 -0.59 -15.91
CA SER A 499 15.32 0.55 -16.60
C SER A 499 16.84 0.54 -16.51
N THR A 500 17.49 1.19 -17.49
CA THR A 500 18.95 1.38 -17.55
C THR A 500 19.51 2.10 -16.33
N LEU A 501 18.71 2.93 -15.65
CA LEU A 501 19.08 3.61 -14.42
C LEU A 501 19.19 2.69 -13.20
N CYS A 502 18.86 1.40 -13.31
CA CYS A 502 19.09 0.41 -12.27
C CYS A 502 20.26 -0.53 -12.60
N ASP A 503 20.87 -0.45 -13.78
CA ASP A 503 21.84 -1.44 -14.25
C ASP A 503 23.12 -1.49 -13.41
N LEU A 504 23.60 -0.34 -12.93
CA LEU A 504 24.84 -0.23 -12.17
C LEU A 504 24.68 -0.58 -10.68
N CYS A 505 23.46 -0.55 -10.16
CA CYS A 505 23.14 -0.81 -8.75
C CYS A 505 23.60 -2.20 -8.25
N ILE A 506 23.81 -2.33 -6.93
CA ILE A 506 24.43 -3.50 -6.28
C ILE A 506 23.74 -3.92 -4.98
N GLY A 507 24.09 -5.11 -4.48
CA GLY A 507 23.60 -5.61 -3.19
C GLY A 507 22.35 -6.49 -3.32
N PRO A 508 21.87 -7.03 -2.19
CA PRO A 508 20.81 -8.04 -2.17
C PRO A 508 19.46 -7.51 -2.67
N ALA A 509 19.21 -6.21 -2.54
CA ALA A 509 17.97 -5.57 -2.99
C ALA A 509 18.27 -4.55 -4.11
N LYS A 510 18.71 -5.05 -5.26
CA LYS A 510 19.13 -4.20 -6.40
C LYS A 510 18.09 -3.12 -6.74
N CYS A 511 18.54 -1.87 -6.75
CA CYS A 511 17.77 -0.66 -7.02
C CYS A 511 16.64 -0.35 -6.00
N ALA A 512 16.63 -1.00 -4.83
CA ALA A 512 15.68 -0.64 -3.78
C ALA A 512 16.08 0.69 -3.10
N PRO A 513 15.13 1.57 -2.76
CA PRO A 513 15.42 2.89 -2.15
C PRO A 513 15.70 2.78 -0.64
N ASN A 514 16.58 1.87 -0.23
CA ASN A 514 16.97 1.65 1.17
C ASN A 514 18.39 1.10 1.29
N ASN A 515 18.89 0.96 2.51
CA ASN A 515 20.28 0.58 2.79
C ASN A 515 20.64 -0.87 2.43
N ARG A 516 19.69 -1.68 1.93
CA ARG A 516 19.99 -3.00 1.33
C ARG A 516 20.53 -2.90 -0.11
N GLU A 517 20.40 -1.73 -0.74
CA GLU A 517 21.10 -1.37 -1.97
C GLU A 517 22.43 -0.69 -1.63
N GLY A 518 23.54 -1.24 -2.11
CA GLY A 518 24.88 -0.79 -1.71
C GLY A 518 25.24 0.63 -2.19
N TYR A 519 24.62 1.09 -3.28
CA TYR A 519 24.79 2.45 -3.78
C TYR A 519 23.70 3.44 -3.33
N ASN A 520 22.85 3.07 -2.38
CA ASN A 520 21.86 3.98 -1.81
C ASN A 520 22.50 5.07 -0.94
N GLY A 521 21.93 6.27 -0.96
CA GLY A 521 22.39 7.39 -0.15
C GLY A 521 23.60 8.15 -0.71
N TYR A 522 24.05 9.16 0.03
CA TYR A 522 25.14 10.05 -0.40
C TYR A 522 26.43 9.28 -0.64
N THR A 523 26.84 8.50 0.36
CA THR A 523 28.05 7.69 0.25
C THR A 523 27.94 6.58 -0.79
N GLY A 524 26.76 5.95 -0.92
CA GLY A 524 26.54 4.92 -1.93
C GLY A 524 26.65 5.47 -3.36
N ALA A 525 26.07 6.65 -3.62
CA ALA A 525 26.20 7.32 -4.92
C ALA A 525 27.65 7.72 -5.24
N PHE A 526 28.42 8.14 -4.23
CA PHE A 526 29.85 8.40 -4.40
C PHE A 526 30.65 7.12 -4.66
N GLN A 527 30.36 6.04 -3.94
CA GLN A 527 30.95 4.72 -4.19
C GLN A 527 30.65 4.22 -5.62
N CYS A 528 29.43 4.45 -6.11
CA CYS A 528 29.04 4.16 -7.50
C CYS A 528 29.92 4.91 -8.51
N LEU A 529 30.26 6.20 -8.28
CA LEU A 529 31.15 6.97 -9.15
C LEU A 529 32.58 6.40 -9.17
N VAL A 530 33.08 6.00 -8.00
CA VAL A 530 34.41 5.39 -7.85
C VAL A 530 34.48 4.08 -8.64
N GLU A 531 33.48 3.22 -8.51
CA GLU A 531 33.53 1.85 -9.03
C GLU A 531 33.04 1.71 -10.48
N LYS A 532 32.02 2.47 -10.91
CA LYS A 532 31.31 2.21 -12.19
C LYS A 532 30.89 3.44 -12.99
N GLY A 533 30.51 4.52 -12.30
CA GLY A 533 29.88 5.70 -12.90
C GLY A 533 30.87 6.73 -13.46
N ASP A 534 30.31 7.69 -14.18
CA ASP A 534 31.01 8.84 -14.75
C ASP A 534 30.73 10.13 -13.94
N VAL A 535 29.51 10.25 -13.40
CA VAL A 535 29.07 11.39 -12.58
C VAL A 535 28.24 10.92 -11.38
N ALA A 536 28.46 11.50 -10.21
CA ALA A 536 27.60 11.34 -9.03
C ALA A 536 26.91 12.64 -8.65
N PHE A 537 25.62 12.57 -8.34
CA PHE A 537 24.84 13.68 -7.84
C PHE A 537 24.64 13.55 -6.33
N VAL A 538 25.28 14.41 -5.55
CA VAL A 538 25.41 14.28 -4.08
C VAL A 538 25.44 15.66 -3.40
N LYS A 539 25.50 15.70 -2.07
CA LYS A 539 25.76 16.93 -1.31
C LYS A 539 27.25 17.30 -1.38
N HIS A 540 27.58 18.57 -1.26
CA HIS A 540 28.95 19.09 -1.37
C HIS A 540 29.96 18.44 -0.40
N GLN A 541 29.53 18.00 0.80
CA GLN A 541 30.45 17.41 1.79
C GLN A 541 30.81 15.95 1.50
N THR A 542 30.09 15.25 0.64
CA THR A 542 30.22 13.79 0.47
C THR A 542 31.63 13.35 0.10
N VAL A 543 32.34 14.10 -0.76
CA VAL A 543 33.72 13.77 -1.12
C VAL A 543 34.63 13.93 0.10
N LEU A 544 34.51 15.03 0.83
CA LEU A 544 35.32 15.34 2.00
C LEU A 544 35.09 14.36 3.16
N GLU A 545 33.89 13.76 3.25
CA GLU A 545 33.53 12.75 4.25
C GLU A 545 34.11 11.37 3.92
N ASN A 546 34.39 11.09 2.65
CA ASN A 546 34.75 9.75 2.15
C ASN A 546 36.16 9.64 1.57
N THR A 547 37.00 10.65 1.76
CA THR A 547 38.39 10.69 1.26
C THR A 547 39.36 11.04 2.38
N ASN A 548 40.66 11.00 2.09
CA ASN A 548 41.73 11.39 3.00
C ASN A 548 41.68 10.63 4.35
N GLY A 549 41.34 9.33 4.29
CA GLY A 549 41.29 8.44 5.46
C GLY A 549 40.10 8.62 6.40
N LYS A 550 39.14 9.51 6.11
CA LYS A 550 37.96 9.69 6.97
C LYS A 550 36.98 8.52 6.92
N ASN A 551 36.86 7.87 5.76
CA ASN A 551 36.11 6.63 5.62
C ASN A 551 37.10 5.45 5.56
N THR A 552 37.01 4.56 6.55
CA THR A 552 37.91 3.41 6.73
C THR A 552 37.51 2.19 5.89
N ALA A 553 36.40 2.26 5.14
CA ALA A 553 35.98 1.18 4.26
C ALA A 553 37.01 0.91 3.15
N ALA A 554 37.13 -0.37 2.75
CA ALA A 554 38.16 -0.82 1.82
C ALA A 554 38.16 -0.10 0.46
N TRP A 555 36.99 0.36 -0.02
CA TRP A 555 36.87 1.09 -1.29
C TRP A 555 37.25 2.58 -1.20
N ALA A 556 37.28 3.15 0.03
CA ALA A 556 37.43 4.59 0.26
C ALA A 556 38.76 4.98 0.93
N LYS A 557 39.39 4.05 1.66
CA LYS A 557 40.56 4.31 2.53
C LYS A 557 41.73 5.05 1.84
N ASP A 558 41.95 4.79 0.55
CA ASP A 558 43.09 5.31 -0.21
C ASP A 558 42.70 6.47 -1.15
N LEU A 559 41.42 6.87 -1.17
CA LEU A 559 40.93 7.93 -2.05
C LEU A 559 41.37 9.31 -1.54
N LYS A 560 41.82 10.15 -2.48
CA LYS A 560 42.17 11.54 -2.18
C LYS A 560 41.11 12.49 -2.70
N GLN A 561 40.89 13.60 -2.00
CA GLN A 561 39.92 14.60 -2.43
C GLN A 561 40.29 15.22 -3.80
N GLU A 562 41.58 15.28 -4.13
CA GLU A 562 42.10 15.84 -5.37
C GLU A 562 41.79 14.96 -6.60
N ASP A 563 41.42 13.70 -6.39
CA ASP A 563 41.01 12.77 -7.45
C ASP A 563 39.63 13.11 -8.03
N PHE A 564 38.94 14.12 -7.47
CA PHE A 564 37.58 14.49 -7.83
C PHE A 564 37.43 15.99 -8.08
N GLN A 565 36.47 16.35 -8.94
CA GLN A 565 36.12 17.73 -9.27
C GLN A 565 34.60 17.90 -9.32
N LEU A 566 34.14 19.14 -9.20
CA LEU A 566 32.75 19.53 -9.36
C LEU A 566 32.48 19.97 -10.80
N LEU A 567 31.34 19.56 -11.35
CA LEU A 567 30.82 20.13 -12.59
C LEU A 567 29.93 21.33 -12.26
N CYS A 568 30.26 22.48 -12.83
CA CYS A 568 29.50 23.70 -12.67
C CYS A 568 28.44 23.82 -13.79
N PRO A 569 27.28 24.47 -13.54
CA PRO A 569 26.23 24.61 -14.55
C PRO A 569 26.66 25.34 -15.84
N ASP A 570 27.70 26.17 -15.76
CA ASP A 570 28.31 26.89 -16.89
C ASP A 570 29.21 25.99 -17.78
N GLY A 571 29.44 24.74 -17.37
CA GLY A 571 30.29 23.78 -18.08
C GLY A 571 31.74 23.74 -17.60
N THR A 572 32.14 24.61 -16.68
CA THR A 572 33.47 24.57 -16.07
C THR A 572 33.60 23.47 -15.02
N LYS A 573 34.84 23.21 -14.60
CA LYS A 573 35.15 22.32 -13.46
C LYS A 573 35.87 23.10 -12.38
N LYS A 574 35.55 22.79 -11.13
CA LYS A 574 36.23 23.37 -9.97
C LYS A 574 36.63 22.30 -8.95
N PRO A 575 37.63 22.58 -8.09
CA PRO A 575 37.94 21.74 -6.94
C PRO A 575 36.73 21.51 -6.04
N VAL A 576 36.68 20.36 -5.36
CA VAL A 576 35.57 20.00 -4.45
C VAL A 576 35.39 20.95 -3.26
N THR A 577 36.42 21.75 -2.93
CA THR A 577 36.38 22.78 -1.89
C THR A 577 35.67 24.07 -2.33
N GLU A 578 35.54 24.31 -3.64
CA GLU A 578 34.92 25.54 -4.20
C GLU A 578 33.41 25.40 -4.45
N PHE A 579 32.73 24.49 -3.75
CA PHE A 579 31.30 24.19 -3.91
C PHE A 579 30.40 25.44 -3.80
N ALA A 580 30.76 26.43 -2.97
CA ALA A 580 29.99 27.66 -2.82
C ALA A 580 29.88 28.46 -4.13
N THR A 581 30.87 28.34 -5.02
CA THR A 581 30.85 28.99 -6.36
C THR A 581 30.53 28.01 -7.49
N CYS A 582 30.53 26.71 -7.23
CA CYS A 582 30.26 25.66 -8.20
C CYS A 582 29.33 24.59 -7.60
N HIS A 583 28.03 24.84 -7.74
CA HIS A 583 26.96 23.93 -7.32
C HIS A 583 25.80 24.01 -8.31
N LEU A 584 24.89 23.05 -8.22
CA LEU A 584 23.68 23.02 -9.06
C LEU A 584 22.57 23.90 -8.49
N ALA A 585 22.35 23.80 -7.17
CA ALA A 585 21.43 24.65 -6.41
C ALA A 585 21.73 24.53 -4.91
N GLN A 586 21.25 25.51 -4.14
CA GLN A 586 21.13 25.37 -2.69
C GLN A 586 19.89 24.53 -2.36
N ALA A 587 20.01 23.66 -1.37
CA ALA A 587 19.03 22.66 -0.99
C ALA A 587 18.66 22.82 0.49
N PRO A 588 17.37 22.78 0.87
CA PRO A 588 16.97 22.84 2.27
C PRO A 588 17.54 21.65 3.04
N ASN A 589 17.84 21.85 4.33
CA ASN A 589 18.31 20.77 5.18
C ASN A 589 17.23 19.68 5.34
N HIS A 590 17.65 18.52 5.86
CA HIS A 590 16.66 17.51 6.22
C HIS A 590 15.81 18.00 7.39
N VAL A 591 14.58 17.53 7.45
CA VAL A 591 13.58 18.01 8.40
C VAL A 591 12.77 16.87 8.98
N VAL A 592 12.56 16.93 10.28
CA VAL A 592 11.62 16.07 10.99
C VAL A 592 10.21 16.53 10.66
N VAL A 593 9.38 15.62 10.16
CA VAL A 593 7.97 15.88 9.88
C VAL A 593 7.06 15.13 10.84
N SER A 594 5.87 15.67 11.09
CA SER A 594 4.83 15.00 11.89
C SER A 594 3.43 15.48 11.48
N ARG A 595 2.38 14.87 12.03
CA ARG A 595 1.02 15.40 11.91
C ARG A 595 0.86 16.66 12.76
N LYS A 596 -0.02 17.58 12.33
CA LYS A 596 -0.22 18.89 12.97
C LYS A 596 -0.51 18.77 14.48
N GLU A 597 -1.33 17.80 14.87
CA GLU A 597 -1.72 17.54 16.26
C GLU A 597 -0.59 16.97 17.14
N LYS A 598 0.45 16.36 16.53
CA LYS A 598 1.59 15.76 17.25
C LYS A 598 2.86 16.61 17.19
N ALA A 599 2.90 17.63 16.32
CA ALA A 599 4.08 18.45 16.09
C ALA A 599 4.68 19.06 17.37
N ALA A 600 3.85 19.63 18.25
CA ALA A 600 4.32 20.22 19.52
C ALA A 600 4.95 19.17 20.46
N ARG A 601 4.32 17.99 20.57
CA ARG A 601 4.84 16.87 21.36
C ARG A 601 6.16 16.34 20.79
N VAL A 602 6.23 16.13 19.47
CA VAL A 602 7.45 15.70 18.79
C VAL A 602 8.59 16.69 19.01
N SER A 603 8.32 17.99 18.85
CA SER A 603 9.31 19.05 19.11
C SER A 603 9.84 19.00 20.54
N THR A 604 8.95 18.84 21.52
CA THR A 604 9.30 18.79 22.95
C THR A 604 10.15 17.57 23.28
N VAL A 605 9.72 16.38 22.84
CA VAL A 605 10.45 15.12 23.08
C VAL A 605 11.82 15.18 22.42
N LEU A 606 11.92 15.54 21.14
CA LEU A 606 13.19 15.58 20.42
C LEU A 606 14.18 16.60 20.99
N THR A 607 13.70 17.73 21.50
CA THR A 607 14.56 18.70 22.19
C THR A 607 15.22 18.04 23.41
N ALA A 608 14.44 17.38 24.26
CA ALA A 608 14.96 16.66 25.43
C ALA A 608 15.89 15.50 25.04
N GLN A 609 15.52 14.72 24.02
CA GLN A 609 16.33 13.59 23.55
C GLN A 609 17.68 14.06 22.97
N LYS A 610 17.69 15.17 22.22
CA LYS A 610 18.92 15.78 21.71
C LYS A 610 19.85 16.18 22.86
N ASP A 611 19.32 16.83 23.90
CA ASP A 611 20.15 17.30 25.03
C ASP A 611 20.74 16.14 25.86
N LEU A 612 20.05 15.00 25.90
CA LEU A 612 20.51 13.78 26.58
C LEU A 612 21.55 12.99 25.77
N PHE A 613 21.31 12.79 24.47
CA PHE A 613 22.04 11.84 23.64
C PHE A 613 22.96 12.49 22.60
N TRP A 614 23.15 13.81 22.69
CA TRP A 614 24.09 14.54 21.85
C TRP A 614 24.75 15.72 22.59
N LYS A 615 26.02 15.53 22.98
CA LYS A 615 26.89 16.57 23.57
C LYS A 615 28.03 17.01 22.63
N GLY A 616 27.87 16.75 21.33
CA GLY A 616 28.87 17.00 20.31
C GLY A 616 29.79 15.82 20.03
N ASP A 617 30.67 15.99 19.04
CA ASP A 617 31.45 14.89 18.41
C ASP A 617 32.45 14.17 19.33
N LYS A 618 32.75 14.69 20.52
CA LYS A 618 33.80 14.16 21.40
C LYS A 618 33.28 13.25 22.52
N ASP A 619 31.96 13.17 22.71
CA ASP A 619 31.35 12.56 23.91
C ASP A 619 30.30 11.48 23.57
N CYS A 620 30.56 10.67 22.54
CA CYS A 620 29.77 9.47 22.22
C CYS A 620 30.27 8.22 22.98
N THR A 621 30.68 8.40 24.24
CA THR A 621 31.22 7.31 25.08
C THR A 621 30.14 6.59 25.89
N GLY A 622 28.91 7.11 25.92
CA GLY A 622 27.75 6.48 26.54
C GLY A 622 27.12 5.37 25.68
N ASN A 623 26.07 4.72 26.23
CA ASN A 623 25.42 3.56 25.59
C ASN A 623 24.72 3.87 24.25
N PHE A 624 24.39 5.12 23.93
CA PHE A 624 23.70 5.50 22.69
C PHE A 624 24.08 6.91 22.24
N CYS A 625 24.23 7.12 20.92
CA CYS A 625 24.49 8.43 20.33
C CYS A 625 23.54 8.74 19.16
N LEU A 626 22.81 9.85 19.26
CA LEU A 626 21.67 10.13 18.37
C LEU A 626 22.08 10.37 16.91
N PHE A 627 23.09 11.21 16.66
CA PHE A 627 23.53 11.61 15.31
C PHE A 627 24.74 10.85 14.80
N ARG A 628 25.09 9.70 15.40
CA ARG A 628 26.10 8.77 14.86
C ARG A 628 25.47 7.46 14.50
N SER A 629 25.95 6.81 13.44
CA SER A 629 25.48 5.51 13.03
C SER A 629 26.62 4.52 12.86
N SER A 630 26.30 3.23 13.00
CA SER A 630 27.25 2.12 12.79
C SER A 630 27.57 1.90 11.32
N THR A 631 26.64 2.29 10.44
CA THR A 631 26.82 2.30 9.00
C THR A 631 26.85 3.74 8.49
N LYS A 632 25.75 4.23 7.91
CA LYS A 632 25.66 5.56 7.29
C LYS A 632 24.23 6.10 7.41
N ASP A 633 24.11 7.32 7.92
CA ASP A 633 22.89 8.14 7.96
C ASP A 633 21.64 7.42 8.53
N LEU A 634 21.80 6.60 9.58
CA LEU A 634 20.67 5.90 10.22
C LEU A 634 19.85 6.86 11.09
N LEU A 635 18.54 6.99 10.81
CA LEU A 635 17.54 7.90 11.44
C LEU A 635 17.74 9.39 11.15
N PHE A 636 18.99 9.86 11.29
CA PHE A 636 19.44 11.21 11.00
C PHE A 636 20.75 11.11 10.22
N ARG A 637 21.13 12.19 9.53
CA ARG A 637 22.45 12.23 8.89
C ARG A 637 23.58 12.25 9.92
N ASP A 638 24.69 11.59 9.60
CA ASP A 638 25.85 11.48 10.49
C ASP A 638 26.62 12.79 10.68
N ASP A 639 26.42 13.77 9.79
CA ASP A 639 27.00 15.11 9.88
C ASP A 639 26.11 16.11 10.64
N THR A 640 24.98 15.66 11.20
CA THR A 640 24.08 16.50 12.00
C THR A 640 24.80 16.99 13.26
N LYS A 641 24.85 18.32 13.44
CA LYS A 641 25.45 19.01 14.59
C LYS A 641 24.43 19.41 15.64
N CYS A 642 23.18 19.65 15.25
CA CYS A 642 22.06 19.85 16.16
C CYS A 642 20.72 19.73 15.42
N LEU A 643 19.62 19.71 16.17
CA LEU A 643 18.27 19.95 15.65
C LEU A 643 17.82 21.35 16.06
N THR A 644 17.38 22.15 15.08
CA THR A 644 16.83 23.49 15.30
C THR A 644 15.31 23.42 15.33
N LYS A 645 14.69 23.93 16.40
CA LYS A 645 13.23 24.03 16.50
C LYS A 645 12.71 25.04 15.48
N LEU A 646 11.69 24.65 14.73
CA LEU A 646 11.00 25.54 13.79
C LEU A 646 9.85 26.29 14.48
N PRO A 647 9.47 27.49 14.01
CA PRO A 647 8.30 28.20 14.51
C PRO A 647 7.03 27.34 14.41
N GLU A 648 6.13 27.46 15.39
CA GLU A 648 4.86 26.74 15.35
C GLU A 648 4.01 27.21 14.16
N GLY A 649 3.39 26.25 13.46
CA GLY A 649 2.59 26.53 12.26
C GLY A 649 3.38 26.63 10.96
N THR A 650 4.72 26.47 10.99
CA THR A 650 5.56 26.43 9.78
C THR A 650 5.03 25.40 8.78
N THR A 651 4.86 25.82 7.54
CA THR A 651 4.44 24.96 6.42
C THR A 651 5.64 24.38 5.67
N TYR A 652 5.44 23.32 4.89
CA TYR A 652 6.53 22.77 4.07
C TYR A 652 6.94 23.77 2.98
N GLU A 653 6.02 24.60 2.48
CA GLU A 653 6.33 25.63 1.49
C GLU A 653 7.27 26.70 2.06
N GLU A 654 6.98 27.19 3.27
CA GLU A 654 7.82 28.17 3.97
C GLU A 654 9.20 27.59 4.29
N TYR A 655 9.25 26.35 4.76
CA TYR A 655 10.52 25.69 5.13
C TYR A 655 11.41 25.38 3.92
N LEU A 656 10.84 24.84 2.84
CA LEU A 656 11.62 24.47 1.66
C LEU A 656 12.01 25.68 0.81
N GLY A 657 11.22 26.76 0.86
CA GLY A 657 11.46 28.00 0.14
C GLY A 657 11.03 27.95 -1.34
N ALA A 658 10.69 29.12 -1.89
CA ALA A 658 10.11 29.26 -3.22
C ALA A 658 11.02 28.73 -4.35
N GLU A 659 12.33 28.93 -4.25
CA GLU A 659 13.30 28.47 -5.27
C GLU A 659 13.31 26.93 -5.39
N TYR A 660 13.33 26.23 -4.26
CA TYR A 660 13.28 24.77 -4.23
C TYR A 660 11.94 24.25 -4.77
N LEU A 661 10.83 24.85 -4.33
CA LEU A 661 9.49 24.49 -4.81
C LEU A 661 9.34 24.68 -6.32
N GLN A 662 9.94 25.72 -6.89
CA GLN A 662 9.95 25.94 -8.33
C GLN A 662 10.74 24.83 -9.05
N ALA A 663 11.91 24.46 -8.52
CA ALA A 663 12.73 23.38 -9.10
C ALA A 663 12.01 22.02 -9.06
N VAL A 664 11.40 21.67 -7.92
CA VAL A 664 10.60 20.43 -7.77
C VAL A 664 9.32 20.50 -8.61
N GLY A 665 8.67 21.66 -8.67
CA GLY A 665 7.47 21.90 -9.47
C GLY A 665 7.70 21.64 -10.96
N ASN A 666 8.87 22.02 -11.48
CA ASN A 666 9.24 21.79 -12.88
C ASN A 666 9.34 20.30 -13.24
N ILE A 667 9.86 19.47 -12.33
CA ILE A 667 9.97 18.02 -12.55
C ILE A 667 8.75 17.23 -12.09
N ARG A 668 7.73 17.89 -11.51
CA ARG A 668 6.47 17.25 -11.06
C ARG A 668 5.81 16.41 -12.15
N LYS A 669 5.87 16.84 -13.42
CA LYS A 669 5.34 16.10 -14.58
C LYS A 669 6.05 14.76 -14.83
N CYS A 670 7.27 14.64 -14.32
CA CYS A 670 8.12 13.45 -14.44
C CYS A 670 8.17 12.64 -13.15
N SER A 671 7.46 13.06 -12.10
CA SER A 671 7.45 12.31 -10.85
C SER A 671 6.88 10.92 -11.07
N THR A 672 7.61 9.93 -10.57
CA THR A 672 7.20 8.53 -10.54
C THR A 672 6.65 8.14 -9.16
N SER A 673 6.64 9.07 -8.20
CA SER A 673 6.15 8.82 -6.83
C SER A 673 4.64 8.55 -6.84
N PRO A 674 4.20 7.35 -6.42
CA PRO A 674 2.79 7.03 -6.24
C PRO A 674 2.15 7.72 -5.02
N VAL A 675 2.93 8.39 -4.16
CA VAL A 675 2.50 9.06 -2.92
C VAL A 675 2.20 10.56 -3.12
N ILE A 676 2.63 11.17 -4.22
CA ILE A 676 2.26 12.55 -4.57
C ILE A 676 0.87 12.62 -5.23
N THR A 677 0.45 11.54 -5.88
CA THR A 677 -0.88 11.43 -6.51
C THR A 677 -2.08 11.49 -5.55
N PRO A 678 -2.05 10.89 -4.34
CA PRO A 678 -3.16 10.84 -3.39
C PRO A 678 -3.71 12.18 -2.91
N LYS A 679 -2.89 13.18 -2.55
CA LYS A 679 -3.47 14.45 -2.07
C LYS A 679 -3.75 15.47 -3.17
N ASN A 680 -3.06 15.39 -4.30
CA ASN A 680 -3.40 16.10 -5.53
C ASN A 680 -4.68 15.58 -6.20
N TYR A 681 -5.20 14.43 -5.74
CA TYR A 681 -6.57 14.02 -6.01
C TYR A 681 -7.59 15.01 -5.42
N ASN A 682 -7.27 15.61 -4.28
CA ASN A 682 -8.15 16.50 -3.51
C ASN A 682 -7.84 18.00 -3.64
N SER A 683 -6.70 18.36 -4.22
CA SER A 683 -6.34 19.74 -4.56
C SER A 683 -6.41 19.94 -6.08
N ARG A 684 -6.78 21.17 -6.48
CA ARG A 684 -7.06 21.79 -7.80
C ARG A 684 -6.41 21.24 -9.10
N ASP A 685 -5.54 20.24 -9.11
CA ASP A 685 -4.77 19.77 -10.27
C ASP A 685 -4.95 18.26 -10.59
N ALA A 686 -6.19 17.75 -10.59
CA ALA A 686 -6.46 16.46 -11.23
C ALA A 686 -6.27 16.59 -12.75
N GLN A 687 -5.47 15.69 -13.34
CA GLN A 687 -5.04 15.65 -14.74
C GLN A 687 -6.00 16.28 -15.76
N ARG A 688 -5.51 17.32 -16.44
CA ARG A 688 -6.13 17.88 -17.66
C ARG A 688 -6.36 16.75 -18.68
N PRO A 689 -7.57 16.55 -19.20
CA PRO A 689 -7.74 15.84 -20.46
C PRO A 689 -6.98 16.62 -21.54
N ALA A 690 -6.14 15.93 -22.30
CA ALA A 690 -5.53 16.52 -23.50
C ALA A 690 -6.64 17.14 -24.35
N ALA A 691 -6.52 18.45 -24.63
CA ALA A 691 -7.45 19.15 -25.49
C ALA A 691 -7.53 18.40 -26.83
N ALA A 692 -8.75 17.97 -27.16
CA ALA A 692 -9.09 17.52 -28.50
C ALA A 692 -8.65 18.62 -29.48
N TRP A 693 -7.82 18.26 -30.45
CA TRP A 693 -7.39 19.17 -31.50
C TRP A 693 -8.62 19.61 -32.29
N SER A 694 -9.05 20.85 -32.06
CA SER A 694 -10.04 21.56 -32.84
C SER A 694 -9.45 21.83 -34.22
N LEU A 695 -9.94 21.10 -35.23
CA LEU A 695 -9.78 21.49 -36.62
C LEU A 695 -10.58 22.77 -36.88
N GLY A 696 -9.91 23.80 -37.40
CA GLY A 696 -10.54 24.92 -38.08
C GLY A 696 -9.50 25.69 -38.90
N PRO A 697 -9.91 26.52 -39.88
CA PRO A 697 -10.96 26.33 -40.87
C PRO A 697 -10.38 26.33 -42.31
N ARG A 698 -11.11 25.71 -43.25
CA ARG A 698 -10.82 25.79 -44.70
C ARG A 698 -11.22 27.16 -45.25
N ILE A 699 -10.36 27.80 -46.05
CA ILE A 699 -10.75 28.81 -47.05
C ILE A 699 -9.97 28.58 -48.36
N PHE A 700 -10.78 28.29 -49.39
CA PHE A 700 -10.74 28.59 -50.84
C PHE A 700 -9.46 28.94 -51.61
N GLY A 701 -9.34 28.34 -52.81
CA GLY A 701 -8.60 28.93 -53.94
C GLY A 701 -8.17 28.02 -55.09
N ASP A 702 -9.11 27.29 -55.72
CA ASP A 702 -9.36 27.03 -57.18
C ASP A 702 -8.20 26.95 -58.25
N PRO A 703 -8.44 26.67 -59.56
CA PRO A 703 -8.11 25.39 -60.20
C PRO A 703 -7.30 25.50 -61.52
N GLY A 704 -6.76 24.39 -62.05
CA GLY A 704 -5.89 24.48 -63.25
C GLY A 704 -5.56 23.23 -64.06
N ARG A 705 -6.57 22.40 -64.42
CA ARG A 705 -6.68 21.63 -65.69
C ARG A 705 -5.66 20.48 -66.02
N PRO A 706 -5.95 19.57 -66.98
CA PRO A 706 -6.37 18.21 -66.63
C PRO A 706 -5.75 17.01 -67.43
N ARG A 707 -6.08 15.80 -66.93
CA ARG A 707 -6.32 14.51 -67.61
C ARG A 707 -5.20 13.82 -68.41
N THR A 708 -4.77 12.67 -67.87
CA THR A 708 -4.84 11.36 -68.56
C THR A 708 -5.10 10.25 -67.53
N SER A 709 -5.69 9.15 -67.99
CA SER A 709 -6.49 8.19 -67.23
C SER A 709 -5.82 6.83 -66.99
N PHE A 710 -6.41 6.10 -66.04
CA PHE A 710 -6.44 4.63 -65.83
C PHE A 710 -5.33 3.88 -65.05
N MET A 711 -5.76 3.43 -63.86
CA MET A 711 -5.55 2.14 -63.16
C MET A 711 -4.14 1.53 -63.00
N ALA A 712 -3.71 1.34 -61.74
CA ALA A 712 -3.13 0.08 -61.27
C ALA A 712 -3.10 -0.03 -59.73
N SER A 713 -3.42 -1.23 -59.25
CA SER A 713 -3.52 -1.70 -57.87
C SER A 713 -2.18 -1.73 -57.13
N ALA A 714 -2.21 -1.38 -55.83
CA ALA A 714 -1.08 -1.40 -54.92
C ALA A 714 -0.68 -2.83 -54.53
N ASN A 715 0.63 -3.10 -54.57
CA ASN A 715 1.25 -4.31 -54.04
C ASN A 715 2.41 -3.88 -53.12
N THR A 716 2.40 -4.40 -51.90
CA THR A 716 3.27 -4.00 -50.77
C THR A 716 4.64 -4.68 -50.88
N ARG A 717 5.73 -3.90 -50.86
CA ARG A 717 7.10 -4.41 -50.64
C ARG A 717 7.68 -3.92 -49.32
N ARG A 718 8.30 -4.88 -48.63
CA ARG A 718 9.01 -4.81 -47.35
C ARG A 718 10.41 -4.19 -47.53
N VAL A 719 10.83 -3.44 -46.51
CA VAL A 719 12.21 -3.17 -46.09
C VAL A 719 12.19 -3.50 -44.59
N GLY A 720 13.10 -4.21 -43.93
CA GLY A 720 14.43 -4.70 -44.21
C GLY A 720 15.03 -4.89 -42.80
N ASP A 721 15.13 -6.15 -42.37
CA ASP A 721 15.55 -6.55 -41.02
C ASP A 721 17.03 -6.94 -41.07
N GLY A 722 17.84 -6.44 -40.13
CA GLY A 722 19.29 -6.56 -40.15
C GLY A 722 19.86 -6.93 -38.80
N ALA A 723 19.92 -8.23 -38.51
CA ALA A 723 20.90 -8.85 -37.60
C ALA A 723 20.82 -10.39 -37.76
N GLY A 724 21.91 -11.05 -38.13
CA GLY A 724 21.99 -12.53 -38.11
C GLY A 724 22.74 -13.21 -39.26
N GLY A 725 23.64 -12.53 -39.96
CA GLY A 725 24.56 -13.18 -40.90
C GLY A 725 25.75 -13.80 -40.17
N ALA A 726 25.65 -15.09 -39.77
CA ALA A 726 26.83 -15.88 -39.37
C ALA A 726 26.67 -17.40 -39.53
N PHE A 727 25.48 -17.95 -39.80
CA PHE A 727 25.26 -19.41 -39.83
C PHE A 727 24.76 -19.98 -41.17
N GLN A 728 24.45 -19.12 -42.15
CA GLN A 728 23.87 -19.55 -43.43
C GLN A 728 24.80 -20.42 -44.30
N PRO A 729 26.11 -20.13 -44.48
CA PRO A 729 26.95 -20.95 -45.36
C PRO A 729 27.30 -22.32 -44.76
N TYR A 730 27.23 -22.49 -43.44
CA TYR A 730 27.49 -23.78 -42.77
C TYR A 730 26.31 -24.75 -42.93
N LEU A 731 25.07 -24.21 -42.87
CA LEU A 731 23.85 -25.00 -43.06
C LEU A 731 23.70 -25.51 -44.49
N ASP A 732 24.13 -24.75 -45.49
CA ASP A 732 24.08 -25.18 -46.90
C ASP A 732 25.14 -26.26 -47.20
N SER A 733 26.31 -26.21 -46.56
CA SER A 733 27.35 -27.25 -46.66
C SER A 733 26.91 -28.57 -46.02
N LEU A 734 26.30 -28.52 -44.82
CA LEU A 734 25.73 -29.69 -44.15
C LEU A 734 24.57 -30.32 -44.93
N ARG A 735 23.79 -29.49 -45.66
CA ARG A 735 22.69 -29.97 -46.50
C ARG A 735 23.20 -30.75 -47.72
N GLN A 736 24.32 -30.34 -48.29
CA GLN A 736 24.95 -31.04 -49.41
C GLN A 736 25.58 -32.38 -49.00
N GLU A 737 26.23 -32.46 -47.84
CA GLU A 737 26.80 -33.73 -47.34
C GLU A 737 25.72 -34.74 -46.92
N LEU A 738 24.58 -34.29 -46.38
CA LEU A 738 23.49 -35.18 -45.95
C LEU A 738 22.67 -35.75 -47.11
N GLN A 739 22.79 -35.21 -48.33
CA GLN A 739 22.14 -35.75 -49.54
C GLN A 739 22.93 -36.89 -50.20
N GLN A 740 24.19 -37.13 -49.83
CA GLN A 740 25.03 -38.19 -50.39
C GLN A 740 25.05 -39.51 -49.58
N ARG A 741 24.33 -39.60 -48.47
CA ARG A 741 24.21 -40.85 -47.67
C ARG A 741 22.84 -41.48 -47.79
N ASP A 742 22.85 -42.80 -47.95
CA ASP A 742 21.71 -43.68 -48.21
C ASP A 742 20.47 -43.31 -47.36
N PRO A 743 19.32 -42.96 -47.97
CA PRO A 743 18.17 -42.38 -47.27
C PRO A 743 17.58 -43.32 -46.20
N THR A 744 17.80 -44.62 -46.32
CA THR A 744 17.39 -45.61 -45.33
C THR A 744 18.17 -45.46 -44.02
N LEU A 745 19.49 -45.25 -44.09
CA LEU A 745 20.38 -45.18 -42.93
C LEU A 745 20.20 -43.87 -42.15
N LEU A 746 19.92 -42.78 -42.86
CA LEU A 746 19.61 -41.47 -42.27
C LEU A 746 18.24 -41.47 -41.57
N SER A 747 17.23 -42.15 -42.15
CA SER A 747 15.92 -42.30 -41.53
C SER A 747 15.96 -43.15 -40.24
N VAL A 748 16.77 -44.22 -40.23
CA VAL A 748 16.97 -45.06 -39.05
C VAL A 748 17.74 -44.30 -37.97
N ALA A 749 18.79 -43.55 -38.34
CA ALA A 749 19.54 -42.73 -37.39
C ALA A 749 18.65 -41.65 -36.74
N VAL A 750 17.82 -40.95 -37.52
CA VAL A 750 16.88 -39.95 -37.00
C VAL A 750 15.81 -40.58 -36.14
N ALA A 751 15.28 -41.75 -36.51
CA ALA A 751 14.32 -42.49 -35.69
C ALA A 751 14.95 -42.93 -34.36
N VAL A 752 16.17 -43.47 -34.37
CA VAL A 752 16.89 -43.86 -33.15
C VAL A 752 17.20 -42.65 -32.28
N LEU A 753 17.58 -41.51 -32.87
CA LEU A 753 17.85 -40.29 -32.13
C LEU A 753 16.57 -39.69 -31.52
N ALA A 754 15.44 -39.77 -32.23
CA ALA A 754 14.13 -39.39 -31.72
C ALA A 754 13.66 -40.32 -30.57
N VAL A 755 13.92 -41.63 -30.67
CA VAL A 755 13.65 -42.58 -29.58
C VAL A 755 14.56 -42.33 -28.39
N LEU A 756 15.86 -42.06 -28.60
CA LEU A 756 16.78 -41.72 -27.53
C LEU A 756 16.42 -40.40 -26.85
N LEU A 757 16.06 -39.36 -27.63
CA LEU A 757 15.60 -38.09 -27.10
C LEU A 757 14.27 -38.23 -26.35
N THR A 758 13.33 -39.04 -26.85
CA THR A 758 12.08 -39.31 -26.13
C THR A 758 12.30 -40.16 -24.89
N LEU A 759 13.25 -41.12 -24.89
CA LEU A 759 13.63 -41.88 -23.69
C LEU A 759 14.38 -41.03 -22.67
N VAL A 760 15.23 -40.10 -23.11
CA VAL A 760 15.90 -39.12 -22.24
C VAL A 760 14.89 -38.12 -21.69
N PHE A 761 13.96 -37.64 -22.51
CA PHE A 761 12.87 -36.76 -22.11
C PHE A 761 11.89 -37.48 -21.18
N TRP A 762 11.59 -38.75 -21.42
CA TRP A 762 10.79 -39.60 -20.54
C TRP A 762 11.53 -39.90 -19.25
N LYS A 763 12.84 -40.14 -19.29
CA LYS A 763 13.67 -40.31 -18.09
C LYS A 763 13.81 -39.00 -17.31
N PHE A 764 13.82 -37.85 -17.98
CA PHE A 764 13.82 -36.52 -17.35
C PHE A 764 12.45 -36.16 -16.75
N ILE A 765 11.36 -36.57 -17.40
CA ILE A 765 9.98 -36.41 -16.92
C ILE A 765 9.65 -37.42 -15.80
N TRP A 766 10.11 -38.67 -15.88
CA TRP A 766 10.01 -39.67 -14.80
C TRP A 766 11.02 -39.44 -13.67
N SER A 767 12.14 -38.75 -13.91
CA SER A 767 13.05 -38.25 -12.88
C SER A 767 12.46 -37.07 -12.11
N ARG A 768 11.38 -36.45 -12.60
CA ARG A 768 10.55 -35.49 -11.85
C ARG A 768 9.37 -36.17 -11.12
N LYS A 769 9.53 -37.43 -10.71
CA LYS A 769 8.81 -37.91 -9.51
C LYS A 769 9.31 -37.10 -8.32
N SER A 770 8.55 -36.06 -7.98
CA SER A 770 8.70 -35.26 -6.77
C SER A 770 8.98 -36.15 -5.57
N SER A 771 10.22 -36.20 -5.08
CA SER A 771 10.44 -36.59 -3.70
C SER A 771 9.93 -35.42 -2.88
N GLN A 772 8.66 -35.43 -2.50
CA GLN A 772 8.13 -34.47 -1.52
C GLN A 772 8.91 -34.70 -0.22
N ARG A 773 9.71 -33.72 0.19
CA ARG A 773 10.54 -33.76 1.41
C ARG A 773 10.14 -32.71 2.44
N ALA A 774 9.10 -31.91 2.15
CA ALA A 774 8.72 -30.78 2.99
C ALA A 774 7.90 -31.20 4.22
N VAL A 775 8.24 -30.66 5.39
CA VAL A 775 7.47 -30.75 6.64
C VAL A 775 7.04 -29.35 7.03
N LEU A 776 5.73 -29.11 7.09
CA LEU A 776 5.17 -27.79 7.37
C LEU A 776 4.88 -27.64 8.87
N PHE A 777 5.41 -26.60 9.51
CA PHE A 777 5.01 -26.18 10.85
C PHE A 777 3.90 -25.15 10.75
N VAL A 778 2.73 -25.48 11.29
CA VAL A 778 1.49 -24.70 11.16
C VAL A 778 0.85 -24.52 12.53
N GLY A 779 0.18 -23.40 12.80
CA GLY A 779 -0.46 -23.14 14.11
C GLY A 779 -0.60 -21.64 14.39
N LEU A 780 -1.34 -21.28 15.45
CA LEU A 780 -1.60 -19.88 15.83
C LEU A 780 -0.31 -19.10 16.19
N CYS A 781 -0.40 -17.79 16.31
CA CYS A 781 0.68 -16.97 16.90
C CYS A 781 1.07 -17.51 18.28
N ASP A 782 2.32 -17.29 18.66
CA ASP A 782 2.87 -17.66 19.97
C ASP A 782 2.88 -19.15 20.33
N SER A 783 2.37 -20.06 19.49
CA SER A 783 2.45 -21.51 19.75
C SER A 783 3.87 -22.10 19.76
N GLY A 784 4.87 -21.31 19.36
CA GLY A 784 6.29 -21.69 19.42
C GLY A 784 6.81 -22.43 18.19
N LYS A 785 6.14 -22.31 17.03
CA LYS A 785 6.57 -22.89 15.74
C LYS A 785 8.00 -22.52 15.36
N THR A 786 8.30 -21.23 15.36
CA THR A 786 9.61 -20.69 14.95
C THR A 786 10.71 -21.09 15.93
N LEU A 787 10.40 -21.11 17.24
CA LEU A 787 11.32 -21.61 18.25
C LEU A 787 11.60 -23.11 18.07
N LEU A 788 10.58 -23.94 17.82
CA LEU A 788 10.76 -25.36 17.48
C LEU A 788 11.61 -25.55 16.22
N PHE A 789 11.33 -24.78 15.17
CA PHE A 789 12.08 -24.80 13.91
C PHE A 789 13.57 -24.48 14.13
N VAL A 790 13.88 -23.41 14.85
CA VAL A 790 15.27 -23.02 15.17
C VAL A 790 15.95 -24.08 16.05
N ARG A 791 15.24 -24.62 17.04
CA ARG A 791 15.77 -25.62 17.98
C ARG A 791 16.11 -26.93 17.27
N LEU A 792 15.27 -27.39 16.34
CA LEU A 792 15.52 -28.59 15.54
C LEU A 792 16.72 -28.43 14.60
N LEU A 793 16.97 -27.22 14.10
CA LEU A 793 18.07 -26.98 13.16
C LEU A 793 19.41 -26.71 13.83
N THR A 794 19.39 -26.03 14.98
CA THR A 794 20.61 -25.49 15.61
C THR A 794 20.92 -26.13 16.96
N GLY A 795 19.95 -26.80 17.58
CA GLY A 795 20.04 -27.27 18.97
C GLY A 795 20.01 -26.14 20.01
N GLN A 796 20.02 -24.87 19.61
CA GLN A 796 20.13 -23.71 20.49
C GLN A 796 18.78 -23.00 20.69
N TYR A 797 18.58 -22.44 21.89
CA TYR A 797 17.47 -21.55 22.17
C TYR A 797 17.74 -20.17 21.54
N ARG A 798 16.70 -19.55 20.98
CA ARG A 798 16.74 -18.17 20.50
C ARG A 798 15.41 -17.50 20.81
N ASP A 799 15.43 -16.24 21.20
CA ASP A 799 14.19 -15.48 21.27
C ASP A 799 13.62 -15.30 19.86
N THR A 800 12.34 -15.60 19.72
CA THR A 800 11.63 -15.57 18.43
C THR A 800 10.45 -14.62 18.53
N GLN A 801 10.21 -13.89 17.44
CA GLN A 801 9.04 -13.04 17.26
C GLN A 801 8.09 -13.68 16.25
N THR A 802 6.90 -13.11 16.06
CA THR A 802 5.91 -13.62 15.10
C THR A 802 6.47 -13.59 13.66
N SER A 803 6.63 -14.77 13.05
CA SER A 803 7.08 -14.88 11.66
C SER A 803 6.09 -14.23 10.69
N ILE A 804 6.58 -13.32 9.84
CA ILE A 804 5.83 -12.61 8.80
C ILE A 804 6.04 -13.26 7.41
N THR A 805 7.08 -14.08 7.26
CA THR A 805 7.38 -14.86 6.04
C THR A 805 7.72 -16.31 6.37
N ASP A 806 7.65 -17.21 5.38
CA ASP A 806 8.08 -18.59 5.56
C ASP A 806 9.60 -18.69 5.77
N SER A 807 10.03 -19.58 6.67
CA SER A 807 11.45 -19.94 6.84
C SER A 807 11.63 -21.40 6.44
N SER A 808 12.59 -21.70 5.57
CA SER A 808 12.85 -23.07 5.13
C SER A 808 14.31 -23.47 5.33
N ALA A 809 14.54 -24.70 5.79
CA ALA A 809 15.88 -25.23 5.99
C ALA A 809 15.90 -26.75 5.87
N ILE A 810 17.08 -27.30 5.55
CA ILE A 810 17.31 -28.74 5.43
C ILE A 810 17.62 -29.32 6.81
N TYR A 811 16.78 -30.22 7.29
CA TYR A 811 16.98 -30.99 8.52
C TYR A 811 17.58 -32.36 8.19
N LYS A 812 18.72 -32.66 8.81
CA LYS A 812 19.40 -33.95 8.69
C LYS A 812 18.95 -34.85 9.83
N VAL A 813 18.34 -35.99 9.50
CA VAL A 813 17.90 -36.96 10.50
C VAL A 813 19.11 -37.70 11.06
N ASN A 814 19.19 -37.82 12.39
CA ASN A 814 20.33 -38.42 13.12
C ASN A 814 20.47 -39.95 12.98
N ASN A 815 19.86 -40.58 11.97
CA ASN A 815 20.02 -42.01 11.68
C ASN A 815 20.76 -42.23 10.35
N ASN A 816 21.74 -43.14 10.36
CA ASN A 816 22.80 -43.43 9.37
C ASN A 816 22.41 -43.76 7.90
N ARG A 817 21.38 -43.14 7.33
CA ARG A 817 21.02 -43.28 5.91
C ARG A 817 20.52 -41.95 5.35
N GLY A 818 21.43 -41.04 4.96
CA GLY A 818 21.29 -40.01 3.91
C GLY A 818 19.96 -39.24 3.71
N ASN A 819 18.98 -39.33 4.59
CA ASN A 819 17.63 -38.83 4.42
C ASN A 819 17.52 -37.48 5.12
N SER A 820 17.48 -36.43 4.31
CA SER A 820 17.14 -35.08 4.75
C SER A 820 15.66 -34.76 4.53
N LEU A 821 15.09 -33.95 5.42
CA LEU A 821 13.79 -33.33 5.27
C LEU A 821 13.97 -31.83 5.06
N THR A 822 13.00 -31.16 4.44
CA THR A 822 12.95 -29.70 4.36
C THR A 822 11.91 -29.21 5.35
N LEU A 823 12.35 -28.63 6.47
CA LEU A 823 11.43 -28.02 7.42
C LEU A 823 11.01 -26.66 6.88
N ILE A 824 9.74 -26.32 6.96
CA ILE A 824 9.19 -25.02 6.56
C ILE A 824 8.33 -24.49 7.71
N ASP A 825 8.76 -23.40 8.35
CA ASP A 825 7.99 -22.64 9.33
C ASP A 825 7.05 -21.68 8.62
N LEU A 826 5.74 -21.77 8.89
CA LEU A 826 4.74 -20.88 8.30
C LEU A 826 4.30 -19.79 9.29
N PRO A 827 4.06 -18.55 8.81
CA PRO A 827 3.48 -17.47 9.60
C PRO A 827 2.20 -17.88 10.35
N GLY A 828 2.15 -17.59 11.65
CA GLY A 828 1.00 -17.88 12.50
C GLY A 828 -0.08 -16.79 12.49
N HIS A 829 0.20 -15.61 11.92
CA HIS A 829 -0.73 -14.48 11.94
C HIS A 829 -1.97 -14.74 11.08
N GLU A 830 -3.15 -14.31 11.53
CA GLU A 830 -4.44 -14.63 10.89
C GLU A 830 -4.51 -14.19 9.42
N SER A 831 -4.00 -13.00 9.12
CA SER A 831 -3.97 -12.45 7.76
C SER A 831 -3.05 -13.20 6.78
N LEU A 832 -2.08 -13.99 7.28
CA LEU A 832 -1.04 -14.62 6.46
C LEU A 832 -1.16 -16.14 6.42
N ARG A 833 -1.59 -16.78 7.51
CA ARG A 833 -1.47 -18.23 7.73
C ARG A 833 -2.09 -19.09 6.62
N LEU A 834 -3.22 -18.69 6.04
CA LEU A 834 -3.89 -19.44 4.97
C LEU A 834 -3.24 -19.26 3.60
N GLN A 835 -2.79 -18.04 3.29
CA GLN A 835 -2.07 -17.77 2.04
C GLN A 835 -0.78 -18.60 1.94
N PHE A 836 -0.03 -18.68 3.04
CA PHE A 836 1.19 -19.48 3.09
C PHE A 836 0.91 -20.99 3.13
N LEU A 837 -0.14 -21.43 3.83
CA LEU A 837 -0.55 -22.83 3.79
C LEU A 837 -0.90 -23.27 2.36
N ASP A 838 -1.69 -22.47 1.62
CA ASP A 838 -2.07 -22.77 0.24
C ASP A 838 -0.86 -22.86 -0.70
N ARG A 839 0.12 -21.98 -0.50
CA ARG A 839 1.38 -21.96 -1.26
C ARG A 839 2.20 -23.24 -1.08
N PHE A 840 2.24 -23.81 0.14
CA PHE A 840 3.14 -24.92 0.47
C PHE A 840 2.47 -26.29 0.60
N LYS A 841 1.14 -26.38 0.76
CA LYS A 841 0.43 -27.65 1.02
C LYS A 841 0.65 -28.73 -0.03
N SER A 842 0.79 -28.37 -1.31
CA SER A 842 1.06 -29.31 -2.40
C SER A 842 2.45 -29.98 -2.36
N SER A 843 3.40 -29.38 -1.63
CA SER A 843 4.76 -29.89 -1.44
C SER A 843 4.93 -30.73 -0.16
N ALA A 844 3.93 -30.72 0.71
CA ALA A 844 3.99 -31.31 2.05
C ALA A 844 4.04 -32.85 2.00
N ARG A 845 5.08 -33.41 2.61
CA ARG A 845 5.17 -34.82 3.02
C ARG A 845 4.51 -35.04 4.38
N ALA A 846 4.62 -34.04 5.26
CA ALA A 846 4.04 -34.04 6.59
C ALA A 846 3.64 -32.64 7.06
N VAL A 847 2.68 -32.57 7.97
CA VAL A 847 2.20 -31.36 8.64
C VAL A 847 2.34 -31.54 10.15
N VAL A 848 3.03 -30.60 10.78
CA VAL A 848 3.17 -30.49 12.24
C VAL A 848 2.36 -29.28 12.69
N PHE A 849 1.18 -29.53 13.24
CA PHE A 849 0.29 -28.52 13.78
C PHE A 849 0.66 -28.23 15.25
N VAL A 850 1.25 -27.07 15.52
CA VAL A 850 1.78 -26.69 16.84
C VAL A 850 0.73 -25.92 17.64
N VAL A 851 0.42 -26.44 18.83
CA VAL A 851 -0.54 -25.88 19.78
C VAL A 851 0.19 -25.38 21.01
N ASP A 852 -0.18 -24.20 21.50
CA ASP A 852 0.25 -23.71 22.82
C ASP A 852 -0.54 -24.42 23.92
N SER A 853 0.08 -25.38 24.61
CA SER A 853 -0.59 -26.12 25.67
C SER A 853 -0.94 -25.27 26.90
N ALA A 854 -0.25 -24.15 27.12
CA ALA A 854 -0.45 -23.30 28.29
C ALA A 854 -1.64 -22.34 28.12
N THR A 855 -1.85 -21.80 26.92
CA THR A 855 -2.99 -20.90 26.62
C THR A 855 -4.18 -21.60 25.97
N PHE A 856 -4.06 -22.88 25.63
CA PHE A 856 -5.06 -23.67 24.90
C PHE A 856 -6.51 -23.51 25.39
N GLN A 857 -6.73 -23.45 26.71
CA GLN A 857 -8.09 -23.33 27.28
C GLN A 857 -8.81 -22.05 26.84
N ARG A 858 -8.07 -20.97 26.55
CA ARG A 858 -8.61 -19.67 26.08
C ARG A 858 -8.75 -19.63 24.56
N GLU A 859 -7.91 -20.35 23.84
CA GLU A 859 -7.79 -20.31 22.37
C GLU A 859 -8.42 -21.51 21.66
N VAL A 860 -9.05 -22.43 22.39
CA VAL A 860 -9.57 -23.70 21.87
C VAL A 860 -10.41 -23.55 20.60
N LYS A 861 -11.21 -22.48 20.50
CA LYS A 861 -12.06 -22.19 19.33
C LYS A 861 -11.23 -21.83 18.10
N ASP A 862 -10.28 -20.91 18.25
CA ASP A 862 -9.42 -20.44 17.16
C ASP A 862 -8.47 -21.55 16.68
N VAL A 863 -7.97 -22.36 17.63
CA VAL A 863 -7.17 -23.56 17.33
C VAL A 863 -7.99 -24.58 16.56
N ALA A 864 -9.23 -24.86 17.00
CA ALA A 864 -10.12 -25.83 16.35
C ALA A 864 -10.55 -25.37 14.95
N GLU A 865 -10.87 -24.09 14.77
CA GLU A 865 -11.25 -23.55 13.45
C GLU A 865 -10.09 -23.63 12.45
N PHE A 866 -8.89 -23.24 12.88
CA PHE A 866 -7.74 -23.34 12.00
C PHE A 866 -7.38 -24.81 11.70
N LEU A 867 -7.36 -25.68 12.72
CA LEU A 867 -7.12 -27.11 12.55
C LEU A 867 -8.14 -27.75 11.60
N TYR A 868 -9.43 -27.38 11.69
CA TYR A 868 -10.47 -27.84 10.78
C TYR A 868 -10.08 -27.57 9.31
N GLN A 869 -9.64 -26.34 9.00
CA GLN A 869 -9.23 -25.96 7.66
C GLN A 869 -7.99 -26.75 7.20
N VAL A 870 -6.96 -26.88 8.05
CA VAL A 870 -5.73 -27.63 7.69
C VAL A 870 -6.03 -29.11 7.44
N LEU A 871 -6.95 -29.72 8.19
CA LEU A 871 -7.36 -31.12 8.01
C LEU A 871 -8.13 -31.32 6.70
N ILE A 872 -9.07 -30.44 6.36
CA ILE A 872 -9.80 -30.49 5.07
C ILE A 872 -8.81 -30.40 3.91
N ASP A 873 -7.91 -29.42 3.96
CA ASP A 873 -6.89 -29.22 2.94
C ASP A 873 -5.96 -30.43 2.81
N SER A 874 -5.53 -31.01 3.94
CA SER A 874 -4.67 -32.19 3.95
C SER A 874 -5.35 -33.44 3.39
N MET A 875 -6.66 -33.60 3.62
CA MET A 875 -7.47 -34.69 3.06
C MET A 875 -7.71 -34.55 1.56
N ALA A 876 -7.78 -33.31 1.05
CA ALA A 876 -7.98 -33.04 -0.37
C ALA A 876 -6.71 -33.33 -1.20
N LEU A 877 -5.55 -33.48 -0.58
CA LEU A 877 -4.30 -33.78 -1.27
C LEU A 877 -4.20 -35.26 -1.66
N LYS A 878 -3.82 -35.51 -2.92
CA LYS A 878 -3.65 -36.87 -3.49
C LYS A 878 -2.63 -37.75 -2.74
N ASN A 879 -1.70 -37.15 -2.00
CA ASN A 879 -0.62 -37.83 -1.30
C ASN A 879 -0.89 -38.06 0.20
N THR A 880 -1.95 -37.47 0.76
CA THR A 880 -2.34 -37.53 2.18
C THR A 880 -1.15 -37.42 3.15
N PRO A 881 -0.67 -36.20 3.48
CA PRO A 881 0.52 -36.02 4.29
C PRO A 881 0.37 -36.62 5.70
N ALA A 882 1.47 -37.08 6.29
CA ALA A 882 1.46 -37.50 7.69
C ALA A 882 1.16 -36.29 8.59
N PHE A 883 0.31 -36.48 9.60
CA PHE A 883 -0.21 -35.35 10.39
C PHE A 883 0.07 -35.55 11.87
N LEU A 884 0.69 -34.54 12.46
CA LEU A 884 1.04 -34.51 13.88
C LEU A 884 0.51 -33.23 14.52
N VAL A 885 -0.10 -33.36 15.69
CA VAL A 885 -0.40 -32.24 16.58
C VAL A 885 0.67 -32.21 17.68
N ALA A 886 1.54 -31.20 17.65
CA ALA A 886 2.58 -30.97 18.63
C ALA A 886 2.08 -30.03 19.73
N CYS A 887 1.83 -30.57 20.91
CA CYS A 887 1.35 -29.85 22.10
C CYS A 887 2.57 -29.25 22.83
N ASN A 888 2.93 -28.02 22.47
CA ASN A 888 4.16 -27.35 22.87
C ASN A 888 3.99 -26.54 24.17
N LYS A 889 5.12 -26.13 24.78
CA LYS A 889 5.21 -25.41 26.06
C LYS A 889 4.82 -26.21 27.30
N GLN A 890 5.12 -27.51 27.30
CA GLN A 890 4.90 -28.39 28.46
C GLN A 890 5.81 -28.07 29.67
N ASP A 891 6.76 -27.16 29.53
CA ASP A 891 7.56 -26.58 30.61
C ASP A 891 6.76 -25.63 31.52
N ILE A 892 5.57 -25.19 31.10
CA ILE A 892 4.70 -24.29 31.87
C ILE A 892 3.73 -25.10 32.73
N ALA A 893 3.67 -24.82 34.04
CA ALA A 893 2.87 -25.58 35.01
C ALA A 893 1.36 -25.71 34.68
N MET A 894 0.80 -24.77 33.91
CA MET A 894 -0.61 -24.76 33.50
C MET A 894 -0.87 -25.45 32.15
N ALA A 895 0.16 -26.04 31.54
CA ALA A 895 0.06 -26.70 30.24
C ALA A 895 -0.89 -27.90 30.27
N LYS A 896 -1.71 -28.03 29.22
CA LYS A 896 -2.61 -29.18 29.05
C LYS A 896 -1.88 -30.35 28.40
N SER A 897 -2.20 -31.57 28.84
CA SER A 897 -1.69 -32.78 28.21
C SER A 897 -2.26 -32.98 26.82
N ALA A 898 -1.53 -33.67 25.95
CA ALA A 898 -1.95 -34.02 24.60
C ALA A 898 -3.30 -34.75 24.60
N LYS A 899 -3.55 -35.62 25.58
CA LYS A 899 -4.83 -36.33 25.73
C LYS A 899 -6.01 -35.39 25.99
N LEU A 900 -5.81 -34.38 26.85
CA LEU A 900 -6.85 -33.40 27.14
C LEU A 900 -7.09 -32.45 25.95
N ILE A 901 -6.02 -32.03 25.28
CA ILE A 901 -6.08 -31.21 24.06
C ILE A 901 -6.85 -31.95 22.97
N GLN A 902 -6.55 -33.23 22.76
CA GLN A 902 -7.27 -34.08 21.82
C GLN A 902 -8.77 -34.12 22.12
N GLN A 903 -9.16 -34.41 23.37
CA GLN A 903 -10.58 -34.49 23.78
C GLN A 903 -11.33 -33.16 23.59
N GLN A 904 -10.70 -32.03 23.90
CA GLN A 904 -11.31 -30.71 23.73
C GLN A 904 -11.42 -30.33 22.25
N LEU A 905 -10.42 -30.63 21.42
CA LEU A 905 -10.49 -30.43 19.97
C LEU A 905 -11.56 -31.31 19.33
N GLU A 906 -11.71 -32.56 19.75
CA GLU A 906 -12.75 -33.45 19.22
C GLU A 906 -14.15 -32.86 19.46
N LYS A 907 -14.40 -32.31 20.65
CA LYS A 907 -15.65 -31.64 21.01
C LYS A 907 -15.91 -30.38 20.18
N GLU A 908 -14.92 -29.50 20.04
CA GLU A 908 -15.08 -28.26 19.26
C GLU A 908 -15.19 -28.54 17.75
N LEU A 909 -14.43 -29.49 17.21
CA LEU A 909 -14.54 -29.91 15.81
C LEU A 909 -15.90 -30.54 15.51
N ASN A 910 -16.47 -31.30 16.46
CA ASN A 910 -17.84 -31.81 16.32
C ASN A 910 -18.85 -30.66 16.21
N THR A 911 -18.70 -29.63 17.04
CA THR A 911 -19.55 -28.42 17.03
C THR A 911 -19.42 -27.68 15.69
N LEU A 912 -18.19 -27.41 15.24
CA LEU A 912 -17.91 -26.74 13.96
C LEU A 912 -18.49 -27.50 12.76
N ARG A 913 -18.36 -28.82 12.75
CA ARG A 913 -18.92 -29.69 11.71
C ARG A 913 -20.45 -29.60 11.65
N VAL A 914 -21.12 -29.68 12.80
CA VAL A 914 -22.59 -29.61 12.87
C VAL A 914 -23.08 -28.24 12.38
N THR A 915 -22.48 -27.15 12.86
CA THR A 915 -22.82 -25.78 12.46
C THR A 915 -22.64 -25.55 10.97
N ARG A 916 -21.52 -26.00 10.37
CA ARG A 916 -21.29 -25.86 8.93
C ARG A 916 -22.20 -26.74 8.07
N SER A 917 -22.66 -27.87 8.59
CA SER A 917 -23.62 -28.75 7.88
C SER A 917 -25.08 -28.28 7.97
N ALA A 918 -25.41 -27.41 8.92
CA ALA A 918 -26.74 -26.83 9.10
C ALA A 918 -26.95 -25.51 8.32
N ALA A 919 -25.91 -24.98 7.68
CA ALA A 919 -26.03 -23.83 6.79
C ALA A 919 -26.70 -24.22 5.46
N PRO A 920 -27.75 -23.49 4.99
CA PRO A 920 -28.45 -23.85 3.76
C PRO A 920 -27.55 -23.68 2.53
N SER A 921 -27.41 -24.75 1.76
CA SER A 921 -26.67 -24.79 0.50
C SER A 921 -27.50 -24.16 -0.62
N THR A 922 -27.04 -23.04 -1.20
CA THR A 922 -27.52 -22.53 -2.49
C THR A 922 -26.82 -23.28 -3.63
N LEU A 923 -27.57 -23.55 -4.70
CA LEU A 923 -27.27 -24.44 -5.82
C LEU A 923 -25.96 -24.12 -6.56
N ASP A 924 -25.05 -25.10 -6.61
CA ASP A 924 -24.13 -25.30 -7.73
C ASP A 924 -24.05 -26.79 -8.08
N SER A 925 -24.42 -27.09 -9.32
CA SER A 925 -24.38 -28.42 -9.93
C SER A 925 -23.09 -28.59 -10.73
N SER A 926 -22.01 -28.99 -10.07
CA SER A 926 -20.91 -29.75 -10.70
C SER A 926 -20.08 -30.48 -9.62
N SER A 927 -20.45 -31.75 -9.41
CA SER A 927 -19.72 -32.87 -8.82
C SER A 927 -18.36 -32.61 -8.12
N THR A 928 -18.41 -32.32 -6.82
CA THR A 928 -17.80 -33.13 -5.74
C THR A 928 -18.41 -32.66 -4.42
N ALA A 929 -19.03 -33.55 -3.64
CA ALA A 929 -19.55 -33.20 -2.32
C ALA A 929 -18.43 -32.62 -1.45
N PRO A 930 -18.65 -31.52 -0.69
CA PRO A 930 -17.62 -30.96 0.18
C PRO A 930 -17.15 -32.04 1.16
N ALA A 931 -15.83 -32.24 1.25
CA ALA A 931 -15.25 -33.22 2.16
C ALA A 931 -15.69 -32.90 3.60
N GLN A 932 -16.45 -33.80 4.23
CA GLN A 932 -16.94 -33.61 5.59
C GLN A 932 -16.02 -34.34 6.59
N LEU A 933 -15.60 -33.67 7.65
CA LEU A 933 -14.80 -34.26 8.73
C LEU A 933 -15.62 -35.31 9.51
N GLY A 934 -15.07 -36.53 9.67
CA GLY A 934 -15.67 -37.62 10.47
C GLY A 934 -16.93 -38.27 9.87
N LYS A 935 -17.55 -39.19 10.61
CA LYS A 935 -18.73 -39.95 10.15
C LYS A 935 -20.05 -39.23 10.48
N LYS A 936 -21.00 -39.21 9.54
CA LYS A 936 -22.33 -38.61 9.74
C LYS A 936 -23.09 -39.36 10.84
N GLY A 937 -23.67 -38.62 11.80
CA GLY A 937 -24.49 -39.19 12.89
C GLY A 937 -23.72 -39.78 14.08
N LYS A 938 -22.38 -39.68 14.11
CA LYS A 938 -21.54 -40.00 15.29
C LYS A 938 -20.81 -38.75 15.77
N GLU A 939 -20.44 -38.71 17.04
CA GLU A 939 -19.51 -37.70 17.56
C GLU A 939 -18.17 -37.83 16.85
N PHE A 940 -17.49 -36.69 16.64
CA PHE A 940 -16.23 -36.65 15.93
C PHE A 940 -15.11 -37.22 16.80
N GLU A 941 -14.33 -38.14 16.23
CA GLU A 941 -13.07 -38.61 16.79
C GLU A 941 -12.01 -38.54 15.67
N PHE A 942 -10.77 -38.21 16.02
CA PHE A 942 -9.67 -38.18 15.03
C PHE A 942 -9.43 -39.56 14.38
N SER A 943 -9.81 -40.65 15.06
CA SER A 943 -9.78 -42.03 14.56
C SER A 943 -10.63 -42.25 13.29
N GLN A 944 -11.60 -41.37 13.03
CA GLN A 944 -12.53 -41.47 11.92
C GLN A 944 -11.97 -40.88 10.62
N LEU A 945 -10.81 -40.20 10.67
CA LEU A 945 -10.22 -39.55 9.51
C LEU A 945 -9.46 -40.55 8.62
N PRO A 946 -9.43 -40.31 7.30
CA PRO A 946 -8.63 -41.12 6.38
C PRO A 946 -7.12 -40.93 6.56
N LEU A 947 -6.70 -39.83 7.21
CA LEU A 947 -5.33 -39.59 7.62
C LEU A 947 -5.14 -39.88 9.12
N LYS A 948 -4.01 -40.51 9.46
CA LYS A 948 -3.66 -40.76 10.86
C LYS A 948 -3.14 -39.47 11.49
N VAL A 949 -3.86 -38.96 12.49
CA VAL A 949 -3.44 -37.81 13.32
C VAL A 949 -2.79 -38.35 14.60
N GLU A 950 -1.52 -38.05 14.80
CA GLU A 950 -0.79 -38.38 16.04
C GLU A 950 -0.70 -37.12 16.93
N PHE A 951 -0.67 -37.30 18.25
CA PHE A 951 -0.48 -36.20 19.22
C PHE A 951 0.81 -36.47 20.01
N LEU A 952 1.62 -35.43 20.20
CA LEU A 952 2.80 -35.49 21.06
C LEU A 952 2.90 -34.28 21.97
N GLU A 953 3.62 -34.45 23.07
CA GLU A 953 3.95 -33.41 24.03
C GLU A 953 5.40 -32.97 23.80
N CYS A 954 5.66 -31.67 23.78
CA CYS A 954 7.02 -31.15 23.65
C CYS A 954 7.22 -29.82 24.36
N SER A 955 8.48 -29.47 24.61
CA SER A 955 8.87 -28.13 25.05
C SER A 955 10.10 -27.66 24.30
N ALA A 956 9.91 -26.63 23.47
CA ALA A 956 11.01 -25.99 22.74
C ALA A 956 11.98 -25.23 23.67
N LYS A 957 11.48 -24.72 24.81
CA LYS A 957 12.25 -23.96 25.80
C LYS A 957 13.00 -24.89 26.77
N GLY A 958 12.33 -25.93 27.27
CA GLY A 958 12.86 -26.91 28.22
C GLY A 958 12.65 -26.49 29.69
N GLY A 959 12.62 -27.46 30.61
CA GLY A 959 12.25 -27.26 32.02
C GLY A 959 13.26 -26.54 32.92
N ARG A 960 14.43 -26.11 32.40
CA ARG A 960 15.47 -25.39 33.16
C ARG A 960 15.74 -23.96 32.64
N GLY A 961 14.80 -23.37 31.90
CA GLY A 961 14.96 -22.03 31.32
C GLY A 961 15.92 -22.00 30.13
N ASP A 962 16.48 -20.84 29.82
CA ASP A 962 17.20 -20.56 28.56
C ASP A 962 18.49 -21.39 28.38
N ALA A 963 19.02 -21.97 29.47
CA ALA A 963 20.18 -22.88 29.48
C ALA A 963 19.81 -24.39 29.46
N GLY A 964 18.52 -24.74 29.46
CA GLY A 964 18.04 -26.12 29.46
C GLY A 964 18.08 -26.79 28.09
N SER A 965 18.12 -28.13 28.05
CA SER A 965 17.86 -28.91 26.83
C SER A 965 16.37 -28.89 26.50
N ALA A 966 16.03 -28.75 25.21
CA ALA A 966 14.64 -28.87 24.78
C ALA A 966 14.13 -30.31 24.95
N ASP A 967 12.84 -30.44 25.23
CA ASP A 967 12.13 -31.71 25.28
C ASP A 967 11.41 -31.91 23.94
N VAL A 968 12.18 -32.30 22.92
CA VAL A 968 11.72 -32.47 21.53
C VAL A 968 12.11 -33.83 20.95
N GLN A 969 12.61 -34.77 21.78
CA GLN A 969 13.11 -36.06 21.32
C GLN A 969 12.03 -36.89 20.64
N ASP A 970 10.78 -36.82 21.10
CA ASP A 970 9.67 -37.55 20.49
C ASP A 970 9.23 -36.92 19.16
N LEU A 971 9.36 -35.60 19.00
CA LEU A 971 9.20 -34.92 17.71
C LEU A 971 10.32 -35.33 16.74
N GLU A 972 11.57 -35.41 17.19
CA GLU A 972 12.70 -35.87 16.36
C GLU A 972 12.56 -37.33 15.93
N LYS A 973 12.13 -38.23 16.83
CA LYS A 973 11.80 -39.63 16.49
C LYS A 973 10.67 -39.70 15.46
N TRP A 974 9.66 -38.85 15.59
CA TRP A 974 8.56 -38.78 14.63
C TRP A 974 9.06 -38.29 13.26
N LEU A 975 9.85 -37.22 13.21
CA LEU A 975 10.47 -36.73 11.97
C LEU A 975 11.38 -37.79 11.33
N ALA A 976 12.11 -38.57 12.14
CA ALA A 976 12.94 -39.66 11.66
C ALA A 976 12.13 -40.81 11.02
N LYS A 977 10.91 -41.06 11.50
CA LYS A 977 9.97 -42.03 10.89
C LYS A 977 9.40 -41.51 9.56
N ILE A 978 9.29 -40.20 9.41
CA ILE A 978 8.78 -39.56 8.18
C ILE A 978 9.87 -39.48 7.10
N ALA A 979 11.13 -39.22 7.45
CA ALA A 979 12.25 -39.06 6.50
C ALA A 979 12.60 -40.33 5.72
#